data_AF-A0A398C7U5-F1
#
_entry.id   AF-A0A398C7U5-F1
#
_cell.length_a   1.000
_cell.length_b   1.000
_cell.length_c   1.000
_cell.angle_alpha   90.00
_cell.angle_beta   90.00
_cell.angle_gamma   90.00
#
_symmetry.space_group_name_H-M   'P 1'
#
loop_
_entity.id
_entity.type
_entity.pdbx_description
1 polymer ?
#
loop_
_entity_poly.entity_id
_entity_poly.type
_entity_poly.pdbx_seq_one_letter_code
_entity_poly.pdbx_strand_id
1 'polypeptide(L)'
;MSSEEWSAKALQAFDAMVQAGSGLRARSGQRGMAECVANTFAKAQLGKVEDGATPQRAIAVIQAGTGVGKSLAYCAPAIAMALARGTRVVISTATVALQEQLVHKDLPLLAAQMPEPFRFALAKGRGRYVCKLKLERLAGQGGADEGDDDLFPDDELPASSEVGEARVRLYKGMADALASSAWDGDRDSLHEQPDAALWRPVAAEASSCTGKHCPVFNECSYFEARKALVGAQVIVVNHDLLLASLGARVLPELDNCLLVLDEAHHLPATALEQFACRMDLSRLAWVDRLASRALRVGTLLEVMEVADIPAQASSLRQALQAMERLVLDAYGPALRGEAGGTGARRWGRPGDPASPTRHRPPRGLLAAQLDAPIAEVAAHASEFLESLRAIAKALRAALRDTPLEARRLAALYAQIGMLAPRLEEVHACAALLQQAPAEGASTVPAAKWFTLMQNGDFLVLQAHASPVLPGNALRQQLWGAVRGAVLTSATLTSCGSFDFFLRESGLWGDEAATTLEVASPFDYAAQGTLVLSETHADPKNADAFNAEMVDALLEDLTRVRAGALVLFTSREQMRRAVDALATAMRPSVLVQGQLPRPQLLARHRERVAAGQPSIVFGMQSFGEGLDLPGALCESVFITKLPFAPPDDPVAEARAEWLRSVGRDPFSELVVPATALRLAQWAGRAIRSEEDQAHIYCYDKRLARTSYGQRLLKGLPPFAQERRTLQGQ
;
A
#
# COMPACT_ATOMS: atom_id res chain seq x y z
N MET A 1 24.85 18.63 -24.15
CA MET A 1 23.66 18.41 -24.99
C MET A 1 22.53 19.26 -24.45
N SER A 2 21.74 19.86 -25.34
CA SER A 2 20.57 20.65 -24.95
C SER A 2 19.40 19.77 -24.50
N SER A 3 18.40 20.37 -23.84
CA SER A 3 17.16 19.68 -23.47
C SER A 3 16.44 19.08 -24.69
N GLU A 4 16.47 19.78 -25.82
CA GLU A 4 15.85 19.34 -27.07
C GLU A 4 16.55 18.11 -27.67
N GLU A 5 17.88 18.10 -27.68
CA GLU A 5 18.67 16.94 -28.14
C GLU A 5 18.41 15.69 -27.30
N TRP A 6 18.24 15.88 -25.99
CA TRP A 6 17.94 14.81 -25.05
C TRP A 6 16.56 14.22 -25.25
N SER A 7 15.57 15.09 -25.39
CA SER A 7 14.21 14.68 -25.69
C SER A 7 14.13 13.94 -27.02
N ALA A 8 14.77 14.48 -28.07
CA ALA A 8 14.80 13.86 -29.39
C ALA A 8 15.47 12.48 -29.37
N LYS A 9 16.61 12.33 -28.69
CA LYS A 9 17.29 11.02 -28.56
C LYS A 9 16.41 10.00 -27.82
N ALA A 10 15.77 10.41 -26.72
CA ALA A 10 14.91 9.53 -25.94
C ALA A 10 13.66 9.10 -26.73
N LEU A 11 13.06 10.02 -27.49
CA LEU A 11 11.90 9.72 -28.34
C LEU A 11 12.28 8.83 -29.54
N GLN A 12 13.45 9.05 -30.15
CA GLN A 12 13.96 8.19 -31.21
C GLN A 12 14.16 6.75 -30.74
N ALA A 13 14.65 6.55 -29.50
CA ALA A 13 14.78 5.23 -28.91
C ALA A 13 13.42 4.53 -28.75
N PHE A 14 12.38 5.27 -28.35
CA PHE A 14 11.01 4.76 -28.31
C PHE A 14 10.48 4.40 -29.71
N ASP A 15 10.71 5.26 -30.71
CA ASP A 15 10.26 5.01 -32.08
C ASP A 15 10.92 3.77 -32.70
N ALA A 16 12.24 3.64 -32.53
CA ALA A 16 12.97 2.46 -32.97
C ALA A 16 12.45 1.19 -32.29
N MET A 17 12.10 1.29 -31.01
CA MET A 17 11.55 0.19 -30.22
C MET A 17 10.20 -0.29 -30.75
N VAL A 18 9.29 0.63 -31.04
CA VAL A 18 7.97 0.31 -31.61
C VAL A 18 8.11 -0.28 -33.02
N GLN A 19 9.10 0.15 -33.81
CA GLN A 19 9.37 -0.36 -35.16
C GLN A 19 10.04 -1.75 -35.18
N ALA A 20 10.89 -2.06 -34.20
CA ALA A 20 11.65 -3.30 -34.15
C ALA A 20 10.85 -4.51 -33.59
N GLY A 21 9.84 -4.26 -32.75
CA GLY A 21 9.12 -5.32 -32.06
C GLY A 21 8.06 -6.01 -32.94
N SER A 22 8.23 -7.30 -33.22
CA SER A 22 7.17 -8.13 -33.79
C SER A 22 5.96 -8.18 -32.85
N GLY A 23 4.89 -7.45 -33.17
CA GLY A 23 3.65 -7.39 -32.38
C GLY A 23 3.41 -6.11 -31.58
N LEU A 24 4.34 -5.14 -31.60
CA LEU A 24 4.09 -3.80 -31.06
C LEU A 24 3.38 -2.95 -32.11
N ARG A 25 2.20 -2.40 -31.77
CA ARG A 25 1.46 -1.47 -32.64
C ARG A 25 1.67 -0.05 -32.16
N ALA A 26 2.11 0.83 -33.05
CA ALA A 26 2.19 2.26 -32.77
C ALA A 26 0.80 2.84 -32.52
N ARG A 27 0.63 3.53 -31.39
CA ARG A 27 -0.62 4.25 -31.05
C ARG A 27 -0.30 5.73 -30.84
N SER A 28 -1.18 6.61 -31.29
CA SER A 28 -1.02 8.06 -31.14
C SER A 28 -0.90 8.48 -29.68
N GLY A 29 -1.77 7.96 -28.81
CA GLY A 29 -1.72 8.18 -27.36
C GLY A 29 -0.42 7.67 -26.71
N GLN A 30 0.13 6.57 -27.23
CA GLN A 30 1.39 6.01 -26.74
C GLN A 30 2.58 6.91 -27.07
N ARG A 31 2.65 7.40 -28.31
CA ARG A 31 3.69 8.36 -28.74
C ARG A 31 3.58 9.68 -27.97
N GLY A 32 2.37 10.21 -27.81
CA GLY A 32 2.13 11.45 -27.04
C GLY A 32 2.57 11.34 -25.58
N MET A 33 2.34 10.18 -24.95
CA MET A 33 2.87 9.90 -23.62
C MET A 33 4.41 9.85 -23.63
N ALA A 34 5.03 9.14 -24.58
CA ALA A 34 6.49 9.03 -24.66
C ALA A 34 7.17 10.38 -24.87
N GLU A 35 6.59 11.23 -25.71
CA GLU A 35 7.06 12.61 -25.95
C GLU A 35 6.96 13.47 -24.69
N CYS A 36 5.85 13.39 -23.95
CA CYS A 36 5.68 14.09 -22.68
C CYS A 36 6.73 13.64 -21.65
N VAL A 37 6.98 12.33 -21.55
CA VAL A 37 8.01 11.76 -20.66
C VAL A 37 9.41 12.27 -21.04
N ALA A 38 9.77 12.19 -22.32
CA ALA A 38 11.06 12.64 -22.83
C ALA A 38 11.29 14.14 -22.54
N ASN A 39 10.30 14.99 -22.87
CA ASN A 39 10.35 16.42 -22.62
C ASN A 39 10.45 16.77 -21.13
N THR A 40 9.72 16.05 -20.27
CA THR A 40 9.74 16.27 -18.82
C THR A 40 11.12 15.96 -18.25
N PHE A 41 11.67 14.78 -18.55
CA PHE A 41 12.97 14.38 -18.02
C PHE A 41 14.13 15.17 -18.63
N ALA A 42 14.00 15.67 -19.86
CA ALA A 42 15.01 16.54 -20.47
C ALA A 42 15.10 17.92 -19.80
N LYS A 43 14.01 18.42 -19.20
CA LYS A 43 13.98 19.71 -18.48
C LYS A 43 14.49 19.62 -17.04
N ALA A 44 14.48 18.42 -16.45
CA ALA A 44 14.90 18.21 -15.08
C ALA A 44 16.43 18.33 -14.92
N GLN A 45 16.86 19.21 -14.01
CA GLN A 45 18.26 19.32 -13.60
C GLN A 45 18.54 18.32 -12.48
N LEU A 46 19.42 17.34 -12.76
CA LEU A 46 19.78 16.27 -11.83
C LEU A 46 21.16 16.52 -11.20
N GLY A 47 21.38 16.00 -9.99
CA GLY A 47 22.65 16.02 -9.30
C GLY A 47 22.95 17.35 -8.59
N LYS A 48 24.24 17.60 -8.32
CA LYS A 48 24.69 18.81 -7.60
C LYS A 48 24.44 20.06 -8.43
N VAL A 49 23.85 21.07 -7.79
CA VAL A 49 23.66 22.41 -8.34
C VAL A 49 24.61 23.37 -7.62
N GLU A 50 24.98 24.46 -8.28
CA GLU A 50 25.81 25.52 -7.69
C GLU A 50 25.19 26.07 -6.40
N ASP A 51 26.05 26.44 -5.45
CA ASP A 51 25.62 26.90 -4.12
C ASP A 51 24.66 28.09 -4.22
N GLY A 52 23.44 27.91 -3.71
CA GLY A 52 22.40 28.94 -3.66
C GLY A 52 21.39 28.94 -4.81
N ALA A 53 21.58 28.14 -5.86
CA ALA A 53 20.61 28.01 -6.95
C ALA A 53 19.58 26.91 -6.69
N THR A 54 18.30 27.22 -6.93
CA THR A 54 17.22 26.21 -6.85
C THR A 54 17.25 25.35 -8.11
N PRO A 55 17.44 24.02 -8.00
CA PRO A 55 17.47 23.14 -9.16
C PRO A 55 16.15 23.18 -9.92
N GLN A 56 16.23 23.19 -11.25
CA GLN A 56 15.03 23.12 -12.09
C GLN A 56 14.38 21.73 -11.97
N ARG A 57 13.18 21.69 -11.39
CA ARG A 57 12.33 20.49 -11.32
C ARG A 57 11.41 20.39 -12.54
N ALA A 58 11.07 19.17 -12.94
CA ALA A 58 10.06 18.90 -13.96
C ALA A 58 9.27 17.64 -13.61
N ILE A 59 7.95 17.79 -13.52
CA ILE A 59 7.02 16.73 -13.12
C ILE A 59 5.88 16.66 -14.14
N ALA A 60 5.55 15.45 -14.60
CA ALA A 60 4.39 15.22 -15.45
C ALA A 60 3.41 14.25 -14.81
N VAL A 61 2.12 14.57 -14.88
CA VAL A 61 1.01 13.75 -14.43
C VAL A 61 0.22 13.34 -15.66
N ILE A 62 0.34 12.08 -16.06
CA ILE A 62 -0.16 11.58 -17.34
C ILE A 62 -1.27 10.56 -17.09
N GLN A 63 -2.51 10.87 -17.48
CA GLN A 63 -3.55 9.85 -17.58
C GLN A 63 -3.40 9.12 -18.92
N ALA A 64 -3.21 7.80 -18.86
CA ALA A 64 -3.10 6.95 -20.03
C ALA A 64 -3.98 5.71 -19.85
N GLY A 65 -5.07 5.65 -20.61
CA GLY A 65 -6.06 4.58 -20.55
C GLY A 65 -5.49 3.17 -20.72
N THR A 66 -6.30 2.16 -20.41
CA THR A 66 -5.95 0.76 -20.68
C THR A 66 -5.64 0.57 -22.17
N GLY A 67 -4.73 -0.35 -22.49
CA GLY A 67 -4.37 -0.63 -23.89
C GLY A 67 -3.43 0.37 -24.56
N VAL A 68 -3.20 1.57 -24.01
CA VAL A 68 -2.26 2.56 -24.60
C VAL A 68 -0.83 2.01 -24.72
N GLY A 69 -0.43 1.08 -23.86
CA GLY A 69 0.95 0.59 -23.79
C GLY A 69 1.82 1.47 -22.88
N LYS A 70 1.26 1.85 -21.73
CA LYS A 70 1.87 2.71 -20.69
C LYS A 70 3.31 2.31 -20.37
N SER A 71 3.54 1.05 -20.03
CA SER A 71 4.86 0.54 -19.61
C SER A 71 5.94 0.90 -20.61
N LEU A 72 5.70 0.64 -21.90
CA LEU A 72 6.66 0.95 -22.95
C LEU A 72 6.85 2.47 -23.12
N ALA A 73 5.74 3.22 -23.08
CA ALA A 73 5.73 4.66 -23.30
C ALA A 73 6.49 5.45 -22.22
N TYR A 74 6.51 4.99 -20.96
CA TYR A 74 7.36 5.60 -19.93
C TYR A 74 8.75 4.97 -19.87
N CYS A 75 8.90 3.64 -20.00
CA CYS A 75 10.19 2.98 -19.80
C CYS A 75 11.19 3.35 -20.89
N ALA A 76 10.81 3.26 -22.17
CA ALA A 76 11.76 3.47 -23.26
C ALA A 76 12.41 4.87 -23.22
N PRO A 77 11.66 5.99 -23.18
CA PRO A 77 12.28 7.31 -23.09
C PRO A 77 12.99 7.53 -21.75
N ALA A 78 12.48 7.01 -20.62
CA ALA A 78 13.14 7.18 -19.32
C ALA A 78 14.52 6.50 -19.29
N ILE A 79 14.60 5.27 -19.80
CA ILE A 79 15.84 4.48 -19.82
C ILE A 79 16.83 5.09 -20.80
N ALA A 80 16.39 5.41 -22.03
CA ALA A 80 17.24 6.06 -23.02
C ALA A 80 17.80 7.40 -22.51
N MET A 81 16.95 8.18 -21.83
CA MET A 81 17.37 9.40 -21.15
C MET A 81 18.44 9.09 -20.10
N ALA A 82 18.15 8.20 -19.14
CA ALA A 82 19.06 7.88 -18.05
C ALA A 82 20.43 7.38 -18.53
N LEU A 83 20.46 6.53 -19.56
CA LEU A 83 21.70 6.08 -20.20
C LEU A 83 22.49 7.25 -20.79
N ALA A 84 21.82 8.15 -21.51
CA ALA A 84 22.44 9.34 -22.09
C ALA A 84 23.01 10.31 -21.04
N ARG A 85 22.40 10.41 -19.84
CA ARG A 85 22.91 11.25 -18.72
C ARG A 85 23.91 10.54 -17.82
N GLY A 86 24.08 9.23 -17.94
CA GLY A 86 24.79 8.43 -16.93
C GLY A 86 24.08 8.39 -15.56
N THR A 87 22.76 8.53 -15.54
CA THR A 87 21.93 8.51 -14.32
C THR A 87 21.13 7.20 -14.22
N ARG A 88 20.24 7.09 -13.23
CA ARG A 88 19.39 5.91 -13.02
C ARG A 88 17.91 6.25 -13.14
N VAL A 89 17.10 5.24 -13.44
CA VAL A 89 15.63 5.31 -13.39
C VAL A 89 15.15 4.50 -12.19
N VAL A 90 14.30 5.09 -11.37
CA VAL A 90 13.52 4.39 -10.34
C VAL A 90 12.08 4.30 -10.82
N ILE A 91 11.56 3.08 -10.99
CA ILE A 91 10.17 2.84 -11.36
C ILE A 91 9.45 2.26 -10.15
N SER A 92 8.48 2.98 -9.63
CA SER A 92 7.69 2.57 -8.48
C SER A 92 6.29 2.19 -8.93
N THR A 93 5.82 1.00 -8.55
CA THR A 93 4.48 0.50 -8.89
C THR A 93 3.66 0.22 -7.62
N ALA A 94 2.33 0.11 -7.76
CA ALA A 94 1.46 -0.04 -6.60
C ALA A 94 1.46 -1.45 -5.97
N THR A 95 1.71 -2.52 -6.74
CA THR A 95 1.57 -3.90 -6.23
C THR A 95 2.70 -4.80 -6.72
N VAL A 96 3.02 -5.84 -5.93
CA VAL A 96 4.05 -6.84 -6.28
C VAL A 96 3.77 -7.49 -7.63
N ALA A 97 2.51 -7.81 -7.94
CA ALA A 97 2.14 -8.39 -9.23
C ALA A 97 2.48 -7.47 -10.42
N LEU A 98 2.29 -6.15 -10.28
CA LEU A 98 2.68 -5.17 -11.31
C LEU A 98 4.20 -5.06 -11.43
N GLN A 99 4.94 -5.16 -10.32
CA GLN A 99 6.41 -5.20 -10.35
C GLN A 99 6.91 -6.41 -11.11
N GLU A 100 6.37 -7.59 -10.81
CA GLU A 100 6.73 -8.85 -11.46
C GLU A 100 6.40 -8.82 -12.94
N GLN A 101 5.25 -8.26 -13.33
CA GLN A 101 4.91 -8.06 -14.73
C GLN A 101 5.96 -7.17 -15.44
N LEU A 102 6.36 -6.06 -14.81
CA LEU A 102 7.36 -5.16 -15.37
C LEU A 102 8.74 -5.83 -15.50
N VAL A 103 9.15 -6.61 -14.49
CA VAL A 103 10.49 -7.23 -14.40
C VAL A 103 10.61 -8.52 -15.23
N HIS A 104 9.54 -9.30 -15.35
CA HIS A 104 9.58 -10.59 -16.07
C HIS A 104 9.09 -10.50 -17.52
N LYS A 105 8.43 -9.41 -17.92
CA LYS A 105 7.88 -9.25 -19.28
C LYS A 105 8.37 -7.99 -19.97
N ASP A 106 8.07 -6.81 -19.42
CA ASP A 106 8.25 -5.54 -20.13
C ASP A 106 9.73 -5.10 -20.22
N LEU A 107 10.48 -5.16 -19.10
CA LEU A 107 11.90 -4.79 -19.07
C LEU A 107 12.82 -5.77 -19.82
N PRO A 108 12.63 -7.11 -19.76
CA PRO A 108 13.39 -8.04 -20.61
C PRO A 108 13.19 -7.77 -22.10
N LEU A 109 11.95 -7.46 -22.52
CA LEU A 109 11.64 -7.10 -23.91
C LEU A 109 12.41 -5.85 -24.35
N LEU A 110 12.41 -4.82 -23.50
CA LEU A 110 13.18 -3.59 -23.71
C LEU A 110 14.68 -3.84 -23.77
N ALA A 111 15.23 -4.61 -22.82
CA ALA A 111 16.65 -4.94 -22.78
C ALA A 111 17.13 -5.71 -24.01
N ALA A 112 16.27 -6.53 -24.61
CA ALA A 112 16.59 -7.29 -25.82
C ALA A 112 16.59 -6.45 -27.11
N GLN A 113 15.85 -5.34 -27.15
CA GLN A 113 15.59 -4.59 -28.38
C GLN A 113 16.16 -3.16 -28.36
N MET A 114 16.47 -2.59 -27.19
CA MET A 114 17.08 -1.25 -27.11
C MET A 114 18.51 -1.26 -27.69
N PRO A 115 18.92 -0.20 -28.43
CA PRO A 115 20.26 -0.13 -29.01
C PRO A 115 21.40 -0.13 -27.99
N GLU A 116 21.17 0.51 -26.84
CA GLU A 116 22.13 0.59 -25.74
C GLU A 116 21.73 -0.43 -24.65
N PRO A 117 22.62 -1.38 -24.28
CA PRO A 117 22.29 -2.38 -23.27
C PRO A 117 22.21 -1.75 -21.88
N PHE A 118 21.25 -2.20 -21.08
CA PHE A 118 21.08 -1.76 -19.70
C PHE A 118 20.76 -2.93 -18.78
N ARG A 119 21.01 -2.74 -17.48
CA ARG A 119 20.67 -3.68 -16.41
C ARG A 119 19.54 -3.12 -15.58
N PHE A 120 18.62 -4.00 -15.19
CA PHE A 120 17.52 -3.68 -14.29
C PHE A 120 17.54 -4.62 -13.08
N ALA A 121 16.98 -4.18 -11.97
CA ALA A 121 16.86 -4.99 -10.76
C ALA A 121 15.61 -4.62 -9.95
N LEU A 122 15.02 -5.62 -9.29
CA LEU A 122 13.87 -5.46 -8.41
C LEU A 122 14.36 -5.22 -6.98
N ALA A 123 13.95 -4.11 -6.36
CA ALA A 123 14.17 -3.88 -4.94
C ALA A 123 12.91 -4.24 -4.16
N LYS A 124 13.02 -5.24 -3.30
CA LYS A 124 11.98 -5.63 -2.35
C LYS A 124 12.31 -5.13 -0.94
N GLY A 125 11.28 -5.00 -0.11
CA GLY A 125 11.45 -4.67 1.31
C GLY A 125 12.28 -5.73 2.02
N ARG A 126 13.13 -5.32 2.97
CA ARG A 126 14.05 -6.24 3.67
C ARG A 126 13.32 -7.43 4.32
N GLY A 127 12.14 -7.19 4.89
CA GLY A 127 11.30 -8.22 5.51
C GLY A 127 10.75 -9.28 4.54
N ARG A 128 11.02 -9.17 3.23
CA ARG A 128 10.73 -10.22 2.23
C ARG A 128 11.83 -11.26 2.11
N TYR A 129 13.01 -11.02 2.69
CA TYR A 129 14.12 -11.96 2.65
C TYR A 129 14.31 -12.66 3.99
N VAL A 130 14.73 -13.92 3.95
CA VAL A 130 15.10 -14.67 5.15
C VAL A 130 16.43 -14.18 5.71
N CYS A 131 16.54 -14.13 7.04
CA CYS A 131 17.79 -13.92 7.73
C CYS A 131 18.39 -15.29 8.07
N LYS A 132 19.48 -15.66 7.38
CA LYS A 132 20.18 -16.93 7.59
C LYS A 132 20.50 -17.22 9.06
N LEU A 133 21.01 -16.22 9.80
CA LEU A 133 21.31 -16.36 11.23
C LEU A 133 20.09 -16.68 12.09
N LYS A 134 18.94 -16.03 11.82
CA LYS A 134 17.68 -16.31 12.53
C LYS A 134 17.15 -17.70 12.16
N LEU A 135 17.24 -18.07 10.88
CA LEU A 135 16.79 -19.36 10.37
C LEU A 135 17.60 -20.52 10.96
N GLU A 136 18.93 -20.47 10.95
CA GLU A 136 19.80 -21.52 11.49
C GLU A 136 19.57 -21.74 13.00
N ARG A 137 19.35 -20.65 13.74
CA ARG A 137 19.00 -20.71 15.17
C ARG A 137 17.69 -21.46 15.38
N LEU A 138 16.64 -21.10 14.64
CA LEU A 138 15.31 -21.71 14.78
C LEU A 138 15.20 -23.11 14.16
N ALA A 139 16.10 -23.46 13.23
CA ALA A 139 16.22 -24.79 12.62
C ALA A 139 17.05 -25.78 13.47
N GLY A 140 17.65 -25.33 14.58
CA GLY A 140 18.52 -26.15 15.42
C GLY A 140 19.87 -26.51 14.78
N GLN A 141 20.29 -25.77 13.75
CA GLN A 141 21.56 -25.96 13.03
C GLN A 141 22.68 -25.00 13.51
N GLY A 142 22.34 -24.00 14.34
CA GLY A 142 23.32 -23.20 15.06
C GLY A 142 23.95 -24.03 16.17
N GLY A 143 25.26 -24.32 16.05
CA GLY A 143 26.00 -25.14 17.00
C GLY A 143 25.62 -24.83 18.45
N ALA A 144 25.15 -25.86 19.14
CA ALA A 144 25.07 -25.88 20.58
C ALA A 144 26.51 -25.87 21.12
N ASP A 145 27.12 -24.69 21.26
CA ASP A 145 28.14 -24.54 22.27
C ASP A 145 27.42 -24.58 23.61
N GLU A 146 27.59 -25.73 24.27
CA GLU A 146 27.18 -26.03 25.63
C GLU A 146 27.73 -24.94 26.57
N GLY A 147 26.89 -24.01 27.04
CA GLY A 147 27.28 -23.12 28.14
C GLY A 147 26.60 -21.77 28.29
N ASP A 148 25.79 -21.29 27.34
CA ASP A 148 25.08 -20.01 27.52
C ASP A 148 23.63 -20.13 27.09
N ASP A 149 22.95 -21.02 27.81
CA ASP A 149 21.68 -20.74 28.45
C ASP A 149 20.55 -20.28 27.51
N ASP A 150 19.57 -21.18 27.35
CA ASP A 150 18.27 -21.01 26.72
C ASP A 150 17.40 -20.02 27.54
N LEU A 151 17.96 -18.84 27.83
CA LEU A 151 17.59 -17.97 28.96
C LEU A 151 16.29 -17.20 28.81
N PHE A 152 15.56 -17.35 27.71
CA PHE A 152 14.26 -16.68 27.56
C PHE A 152 13.31 -17.49 26.65
N PRO A 153 12.65 -18.54 27.18
CA PRO A 153 11.68 -19.37 26.45
C PRO A 153 10.27 -18.75 26.30
N ASP A 154 10.10 -17.45 26.56
CA ASP A 154 8.79 -16.94 27.00
C ASP A 154 7.83 -16.39 25.93
N ASP A 155 8.04 -16.67 24.63
CA ASP A 155 7.05 -16.34 23.59
C ASP A 155 6.87 -17.47 22.54
N GLU A 156 7.43 -18.66 22.78
CA GLU A 156 7.28 -19.80 21.87
C GLU A 156 6.42 -20.90 22.49
N LEU A 157 5.43 -21.38 21.72
CA LEU A 157 4.78 -22.67 22.00
C LEU A 157 5.87 -23.70 22.29
N PRO A 158 5.76 -24.49 23.37
CA PRO A 158 6.79 -25.46 23.71
C PRO A 158 7.07 -26.35 22.49
N ALA A 159 8.36 -26.55 22.19
CA ALA A 159 8.82 -27.34 21.04
C ALA A 159 8.26 -28.78 21.05
N SER A 160 7.78 -29.25 22.21
CA SER A 160 7.11 -30.53 22.46
C SER A 160 5.63 -30.57 22.05
N SER A 161 5.05 -29.48 21.54
CA SER A 161 3.73 -29.49 20.92
C SER A 161 3.82 -29.93 19.46
N GLU A 162 2.80 -30.62 18.94
CA GLU A 162 2.72 -31.05 17.53
C GLU A 162 2.90 -29.87 16.54
N VAL A 163 2.42 -28.69 16.95
CA VAL A 163 2.58 -27.41 16.24
C VAL A 163 4.04 -26.91 16.27
N GLY A 164 4.72 -27.07 17.41
CA GLY A 164 6.14 -26.73 17.58
C GLY A 164 7.04 -27.59 16.69
N GLU A 165 6.82 -28.90 16.66
CA GLU A 165 7.58 -29.83 15.81
C GLU A 165 7.36 -29.58 14.32
N ALA A 166 6.13 -29.26 13.90
CA ALA A 166 5.84 -28.88 12.53
C ALA A 166 6.58 -27.60 12.12
N ARG A 167 6.65 -26.60 13.01
CA ARG A 167 7.38 -25.35 12.80
C ARG A 167 8.88 -25.56 12.66
N VAL A 168 9.50 -26.38 13.53
CA VAL A 168 10.93 -26.71 13.44
C VAL A 168 11.24 -27.46 12.14
N ARG A 169 10.40 -28.42 11.74
CA ARG A 169 10.54 -29.13 10.46
C ARG A 169 10.49 -28.18 9.26
N LEU A 170 9.57 -27.22 9.28
CA LEU A 170 9.46 -26.19 8.24
C LEU A 170 10.76 -25.37 8.13
N TYR A 171 11.26 -24.84 9.25
CA TYR A 171 12.50 -24.03 9.24
C TYR A 171 13.73 -24.84 8.83
N LYS A 172 13.81 -26.11 9.23
CA LYS A 172 14.88 -27.00 8.77
C LYS A 172 14.83 -27.21 7.25
N GLY A 173 13.65 -27.47 6.69
CA GLY A 173 13.48 -27.59 5.23
C GLY A 173 13.87 -26.31 4.49
N MET A 174 13.52 -25.14 5.03
CA MET A 174 13.94 -23.84 4.47
C MET A 174 15.46 -23.63 4.55
N ALA A 175 16.10 -24.04 5.66
CA ALA A 175 17.55 -23.95 5.83
C ALA A 175 18.29 -24.84 4.84
N ASP A 176 17.81 -26.08 4.65
CA ASP A 176 18.37 -27.04 3.71
C ASP A 176 18.20 -26.57 2.25
N ALA A 177 17.03 -26.00 1.91
CA ALA A 177 16.78 -25.41 0.59
C ALA A 177 17.68 -24.20 0.30
N LEU A 178 17.93 -23.35 1.30
CA LEU A 178 18.84 -22.21 1.18
C LEU A 178 20.31 -22.68 1.04
N ALA A 179 20.73 -23.67 1.83
CA ALA A 179 22.08 -24.23 1.78
C ALA A 179 22.38 -24.94 0.46
N SER A 180 21.38 -25.59 -0.14
CA SER A 180 21.48 -26.27 -1.44
C SER A 180 21.30 -25.35 -2.66
N SER A 181 21.10 -24.04 -2.45
CA SER A 181 20.76 -23.07 -3.51
C SER A 181 19.48 -23.42 -4.31
N ALA A 182 18.62 -24.28 -3.77
CA ALA A 182 17.30 -24.56 -4.32
C ALA A 182 16.33 -23.39 -4.11
N TRP A 183 16.65 -22.50 -3.17
CA TRP A 183 15.91 -21.29 -2.86
C TRP A 183 16.87 -20.12 -2.59
N ASP A 184 16.54 -18.93 -3.09
CA ASP A 184 17.35 -17.72 -2.97
C ASP A 184 17.12 -16.95 -1.65
N GLY A 185 16.15 -17.38 -0.85
CA GLY A 185 15.78 -16.73 0.40
C GLY A 185 14.73 -15.63 0.27
N ASP A 186 14.16 -15.42 -0.92
CA ASP A 186 13.02 -14.54 -1.16
C ASP A 186 11.69 -15.24 -0.78
N ARG A 187 10.90 -14.63 0.11
CA ARG A 187 9.60 -15.17 0.51
C ARG A 187 8.68 -15.42 -0.68
N ASP A 188 8.69 -14.52 -1.66
CA ASP A 188 7.72 -14.55 -2.75
C ASP A 188 8.10 -15.60 -3.81
N SER A 189 9.34 -16.11 -3.81
CA SER A 189 9.79 -17.19 -4.72
C SER A 189 9.38 -18.59 -4.22
N LEU A 190 8.87 -18.71 -2.99
CA LEU A 190 8.34 -19.97 -2.46
C LEU A 190 6.99 -20.31 -3.12
N HIS A 191 6.84 -21.58 -3.53
CA HIS A 191 5.58 -22.10 -4.10
C HIS A 191 4.39 -21.91 -3.14
N GLU A 192 4.61 -22.20 -1.87
CA GLU A 192 3.65 -21.95 -0.80
C GLU A 192 4.25 -20.95 0.18
N GLN A 193 3.68 -19.75 0.22
CA GLN A 193 4.19 -18.68 1.06
C GLN A 193 3.79 -18.92 2.52
N PRO A 194 4.73 -18.90 3.48
CA PRO A 194 4.41 -19.08 4.88
C PRO A 194 3.56 -17.92 5.40
N ASP A 195 2.69 -18.22 6.36
CA ASP A 195 1.93 -17.23 7.10
C ASP A 195 2.85 -16.24 7.80
N ALA A 196 2.34 -15.02 8.04
CA ALA A 196 3.11 -13.95 8.65
C ALA A 196 3.68 -14.33 10.04
N ALA A 197 2.97 -15.16 10.81
CA ALA A 197 3.43 -15.62 12.12
C ALA A 197 4.67 -16.54 12.04
N LEU A 198 4.77 -17.35 10.97
CA LEU A 198 5.91 -18.23 10.71
C LEU A 198 7.06 -17.49 10.02
N TRP A 199 6.75 -16.48 9.20
CA TRP A 199 7.78 -15.74 8.48
C TRP A 199 8.50 -14.69 9.35
N ARG A 200 7.77 -13.93 10.18
CA ARG A 200 8.33 -12.82 10.97
C ARG A 200 9.55 -13.20 11.82
N PRO A 201 9.59 -14.36 12.51
CA PRO A 201 10.75 -14.77 13.30
C PRO A 201 12.02 -14.99 12.48
N VAL A 202 11.91 -15.43 11.23
CA VAL A 202 13.06 -15.71 10.34
C VAL A 202 13.35 -14.57 9.36
N ALA A 203 12.47 -13.58 9.23
CA ALA A 203 12.63 -12.47 8.30
C ALA A 203 13.81 -11.55 8.66
N ALA A 204 14.47 -11.03 7.63
CA ALA A 204 15.49 -9.99 7.78
C ALA A 204 14.84 -8.63 8.10
N GLU A 205 15.38 -7.92 9.10
CA GLU A 205 14.85 -6.63 9.54
C GLU A 205 15.98 -5.60 9.63
N ALA A 206 15.62 -4.31 9.52
CA ALA A 206 16.61 -3.22 9.58
C ALA A 206 17.17 -3.06 10.99
N SER A 207 16.27 -3.02 11.95
CA SER A 207 16.53 -2.87 13.38
C SER A 207 17.31 -4.03 13.99
N SER A 208 17.20 -5.24 13.44
CA SER A 208 17.84 -6.45 13.97
C SER A 208 19.14 -6.84 13.24
N CYS A 209 19.59 -6.07 12.25
CA CYS A 209 20.69 -6.45 11.37
C CYS A 209 21.93 -5.59 11.61
N THR A 210 23.09 -6.24 11.67
CA THR A 210 24.40 -5.61 11.91
C THR A 210 25.12 -5.22 10.60
N GLY A 211 24.49 -5.44 9.45
CA GLY A 211 24.99 -5.06 8.13
C GLY A 211 26.30 -5.76 7.78
N LYS A 212 27.31 -4.98 7.36
CA LYS A 212 28.64 -5.48 6.96
C LYS A 212 29.37 -6.23 8.09
N HIS A 213 28.97 -6.03 9.34
CA HIS A 213 29.53 -6.70 10.50
C HIS A 213 28.81 -8.02 10.83
N CYS A 214 27.88 -8.46 9.98
CA CYS A 214 27.19 -9.73 10.16
C CYS A 214 28.14 -10.89 9.81
N PRO A 215 28.23 -11.95 10.65
CA PRO A 215 29.12 -13.09 10.39
C PRO A 215 28.75 -13.88 9.13
N VAL A 216 27.48 -13.81 8.69
CA VAL A 216 26.97 -14.46 7.47
C VAL A 216 26.66 -13.43 6.37
N PHE A 217 27.35 -12.28 6.37
CA PHE A 217 27.10 -11.20 5.40
C PHE A 217 27.25 -11.64 3.94
N ASN A 218 28.28 -12.44 3.64
CA ASN A 218 28.57 -12.91 2.27
C ASN A 218 27.56 -13.93 1.73
N GLU A 219 26.72 -14.50 2.60
CA GLU A 219 25.71 -15.49 2.25
C GLU A 219 24.30 -14.96 2.58
N CYS A 220 24.18 -13.64 2.76
CA CYS A 220 22.92 -13.00 3.11
C CYS A 220 22.07 -12.75 1.87
N SER A 221 20.95 -13.46 1.74
CA SER A 221 19.97 -13.32 0.65
C SER A 221 19.59 -11.88 0.35
N TYR A 222 19.35 -11.07 1.39
CA TYR A 222 19.06 -9.65 1.22
C TYR A 222 20.23 -8.89 0.59
N PHE A 223 21.46 -9.06 1.09
CA PHE A 223 22.59 -8.31 0.54
C PHE A 223 23.01 -8.79 -0.84
N GLU A 224 22.86 -10.08 -1.16
CA GLU A 224 23.02 -10.58 -2.53
C GLU A 224 22.04 -9.92 -3.49
N ALA A 225 20.74 -9.86 -3.14
CA ALA A 225 19.75 -9.13 -3.94
C ALA A 225 20.10 -7.63 -4.06
N ARG A 226 20.70 -7.03 -3.03
CA ARG A 226 21.12 -5.62 -3.05
C ARG A 226 22.36 -5.37 -3.91
N LYS A 227 23.26 -6.35 -4.09
CA LYS A 227 24.39 -6.22 -5.02
C LYS A 227 23.91 -5.98 -6.45
N ALA A 228 22.82 -6.63 -6.85
CA ALA A 228 22.21 -6.42 -8.17
C ALA A 228 21.77 -4.95 -8.40
N LEU A 229 21.34 -4.25 -7.34
CA LEU A 229 20.94 -2.83 -7.44
C LEU A 229 22.12 -1.88 -7.70
N VAL A 230 23.35 -2.25 -7.31
CA VAL A 230 24.52 -1.37 -7.44
C VAL A 230 24.84 -1.12 -8.91
N GLY A 231 24.79 -2.15 -9.74
CA GLY A 231 25.08 -2.11 -11.17
C GLY A 231 23.86 -1.87 -12.07
N ALA A 232 22.65 -1.77 -11.51
CA ALA A 232 21.42 -1.56 -12.27
C ALA A 232 21.21 -0.08 -12.62
N GLN A 233 20.88 0.19 -13.88
CA GLN A 233 20.45 1.50 -14.36
C GLN A 233 18.96 1.71 -14.10
N VAL A 234 18.18 0.64 -14.05
CA VAL A 234 16.74 0.67 -13.76
C VAL A 234 16.45 -0.09 -12.48
N ILE A 235 15.80 0.55 -11.53
CA ILE A 235 15.43 -0.05 -10.25
C ILE A 235 13.90 -0.04 -10.12
N VAL A 236 13.31 -1.22 -10.00
CA VAL A 236 11.86 -1.37 -9.80
C VAL A 236 11.59 -1.51 -8.30
N VAL A 237 10.66 -0.72 -7.77
CA VAL A 237 10.27 -0.68 -6.35
C VAL A 237 8.76 -0.60 -6.20
N ASN A 238 8.20 -0.76 -5.00
CA ASN A 238 6.78 -0.46 -4.76
C ASN A 238 6.66 0.92 -4.14
N HIS A 239 5.45 1.48 -4.16
CA HIS A 239 5.20 2.76 -3.51
C HIS A 239 5.55 2.73 -2.02
N ASP A 240 5.26 1.62 -1.31
CA ASP A 240 5.61 1.49 0.11
C ASP A 240 7.11 1.58 0.36
N LEU A 241 7.93 0.81 -0.38
CA LEU A 241 9.38 0.83 -0.22
C LEU A 241 9.98 2.17 -0.67
N LEU A 242 9.43 2.79 -1.71
CA LEU A 242 9.86 4.13 -2.14
C LEU A 242 9.67 5.12 -0.99
N LEU A 243 8.48 5.20 -0.41
CA LEU A 243 8.17 6.14 0.65
C LEU A 243 8.92 5.82 1.96
N ALA A 244 9.02 4.53 2.32
CA ALA A 244 9.80 4.08 3.48
C ALA A 244 11.32 4.31 3.31
N SER A 245 11.80 4.47 2.07
CA SER A 245 13.21 4.76 1.79
C SER A 245 13.57 6.25 1.86
N LEU A 246 12.58 7.15 1.97
CA LEU A 246 12.85 8.59 2.07
C LEU A 246 13.66 8.88 3.35
N GLY A 247 14.79 9.57 3.20
CA GLY A 247 15.74 9.81 4.29
C GLY A 247 16.65 8.61 4.62
N ALA A 248 16.45 7.44 4.01
CA ALA A 248 17.29 6.26 4.16
C ALA A 248 18.10 6.00 2.88
N ARG A 249 19.35 5.54 3.00
CA ARG A 249 20.20 5.17 1.85
C ARG A 249 19.85 3.79 1.28
N VAL A 250 18.56 3.53 1.09
CA VAL A 250 18.04 2.27 0.55
C VAL A 250 17.88 2.34 -0.96
N LEU A 251 17.47 3.47 -1.51
CA LEU A 251 17.45 3.69 -2.95
C LEU A 251 18.55 4.70 -3.32
N PRO A 252 18.93 4.80 -4.61
CA PRO A 252 19.74 5.92 -5.06
C PRO A 252 19.10 7.26 -4.66
N GLU A 253 19.92 8.29 -4.49
CA GLU A 253 19.44 9.63 -4.18
C GLU A 253 18.51 10.11 -5.31
N LEU A 254 17.27 10.48 -4.94
CA LEU A 254 16.20 10.80 -5.89
C LEU A 254 16.44 12.11 -6.65
N ASP A 255 17.37 12.93 -6.19
CA ASP A 255 17.79 14.15 -6.86
C ASP A 255 18.75 13.90 -8.04
N ASN A 256 19.36 12.71 -8.08
CA ASN A 256 20.22 12.24 -9.16
C ASN A 256 19.60 11.08 -9.95
N CYS A 257 18.28 10.92 -9.89
CA CYS A 257 17.53 9.88 -10.60
C CYS A 257 16.29 10.44 -11.29
N LEU A 258 15.85 9.72 -12.33
CA LEU A 258 14.54 9.91 -12.94
C LEU A 258 13.54 8.99 -12.22
N LEU A 259 12.41 9.56 -11.77
CA LEU A 259 11.38 8.81 -11.06
C LEU A 259 10.17 8.58 -11.95
N VAL A 260 9.71 7.33 -12.05
CA VAL A 260 8.42 6.97 -12.63
C VAL A 260 7.55 6.35 -11.54
N LEU A 261 6.32 6.84 -11.42
CA LEU A 261 5.29 6.35 -10.51
C LEU A 261 4.15 5.79 -11.36
N ASP A 262 4.11 4.47 -11.50
CA ASP A 262 3.05 3.76 -12.23
C ASP A 262 1.93 3.35 -11.28
N GLU A 263 0.70 3.37 -11.77
CA GLU A 263 -0.52 3.32 -10.97
C GLU A 263 -0.54 4.33 -9.82
N ALA A 264 -0.09 5.55 -10.13
CA ALA A 264 0.11 6.63 -9.16
C ALA A 264 -1.15 7.04 -8.38
N HIS A 265 -2.35 6.61 -8.79
CA HIS A 265 -3.58 6.82 -8.03
C HIS A 265 -3.56 6.16 -6.64
N HIS A 266 -2.70 5.16 -6.40
CA HIS A 266 -2.49 4.55 -5.09
C HIS A 266 -1.56 5.36 -4.18
N LEU A 267 -0.67 6.20 -4.74
CA LEU A 267 0.36 6.92 -4.00
C LEU A 267 -0.18 7.73 -2.79
N PRO A 268 -1.31 8.47 -2.89
CA PRO A 268 -1.83 9.22 -1.75
C PRO A 268 -2.26 8.32 -0.59
N ALA A 269 -2.95 7.21 -0.88
CA ALA A 269 -3.39 6.27 0.15
C ALA A 269 -2.19 5.57 0.81
N THR A 270 -1.22 5.12 0.01
CA THR A 270 0.04 4.54 0.51
C THR A 270 0.80 5.53 1.39
N ALA A 271 0.81 6.82 1.05
CA ALA A 271 1.43 7.85 1.89
C ALA A 271 0.72 8.01 3.24
N LEU A 272 -0.62 8.06 3.27
CA LEU A 272 -1.36 8.14 4.52
C LEU A 272 -1.10 6.96 5.45
N GLU A 273 -1.08 5.74 4.90
CA GLU A 273 -0.79 4.52 5.65
C GLU A 273 0.65 4.52 6.19
N GLN A 274 1.63 4.89 5.37
CA GLN A 274 3.04 4.93 5.74
C GLN A 274 3.35 5.97 6.83
N PHE A 275 2.61 7.09 6.85
CA PHE A 275 2.78 8.15 7.85
C PHE A 275 1.78 8.04 9.01
N ALA A 276 0.92 7.02 9.03
CA ALA A 276 0.09 6.69 10.19
C ALA A 276 0.93 5.97 11.26
N CYS A 277 0.57 6.19 12.51
CA CYS A 277 1.27 5.61 13.66
C CYS A 277 0.25 5.15 14.71
N ARG A 278 0.67 4.16 15.50
CA ARG A 278 -0.15 3.58 16.56
C ARG A 278 0.72 3.20 17.75
N MET A 279 0.12 3.19 18.93
CA MET A 279 0.74 2.69 20.15
C MET A 279 -0.25 1.85 20.96
N ASP A 280 0.24 0.78 21.60
CA ASP A 280 -0.53 -0.04 22.54
C ASP A 280 -0.36 0.54 23.95
N LEU A 281 -1.47 0.80 24.63
CA LEU A 281 -1.47 1.39 25.97
C LEU A 281 -1.60 0.35 27.08
N SER A 282 -2.06 -0.87 26.76
CA SER A 282 -2.41 -1.90 27.75
C SER A 282 -1.35 -3.01 27.86
N ARG A 283 -0.81 -3.48 26.74
CA ARG A 283 0.10 -4.65 26.70
C ARG A 283 1.56 -4.20 26.74
N LEU A 284 2.02 -3.80 27.91
CA LEU A 284 3.32 -3.14 28.08
C LEU A 284 4.50 -4.06 28.42
N ALA A 285 4.27 -5.37 28.56
CA ALA A 285 5.33 -6.33 28.92
C ALA A 285 6.51 -6.36 27.94
N TRP A 286 6.33 -5.88 26.70
CA TRP A 286 7.43 -5.76 25.73
C TRP A 286 8.44 -4.68 26.13
N VAL A 287 8.03 -3.65 26.89
CA VAL A 287 8.92 -2.57 27.37
C VAL A 287 9.94 -3.15 28.34
N ASP A 288 9.50 -4.00 29.27
CA ASP A 288 10.38 -4.68 30.22
C ASP A 288 11.32 -5.66 29.53
N ARG A 289 10.81 -6.39 28.54
CA ARG A 289 11.63 -7.30 27.73
C ARG A 289 12.70 -6.53 26.95
N LEU A 290 12.36 -5.37 26.37
CA LEU A 290 13.31 -4.51 25.69
C LEU A 290 14.35 -3.96 26.66
N ALA A 291 13.92 -3.49 27.84
CA ALA A 291 14.80 -2.95 28.88
C ALA A 291 15.79 -4.01 29.40
N SER A 292 15.31 -5.20 29.74
CA SER A 292 16.16 -6.31 30.20
C SER A 292 17.20 -6.72 29.15
N ARG A 293 16.78 -6.85 27.89
CA ARG A 293 17.68 -7.18 26.77
C ARG A 293 18.70 -6.06 26.53
N ALA A 294 18.27 -4.81 26.53
CA ALA A 294 19.14 -3.66 26.35
C ALA A 294 20.14 -3.52 27.50
N LEU A 295 19.71 -3.71 28.75
CA LEU A 295 20.57 -3.70 29.93
C LEU A 295 21.65 -4.78 29.84
N ARG A 296 21.27 -6.03 29.55
CA ARG A 296 22.23 -7.14 29.42
C ARG A 296 23.30 -6.87 28.35
N VAL A 297 22.87 -6.45 27.16
CA VAL A 297 23.78 -6.16 26.04
C VAL A 297 24.63 -4.92 26.33
N GLY A 298 24.04 -3.90 26.93
CA GLY A 298 24.73 -2.69 27.31
C GLY A 298 25.82 -2.92 28.35
N THR A 299 25.54 -3.71 29.38
CA THR A 299 26.53 -4.09 30.41
C THR A 299 27.67 -4.92 29.82
N LEU A 300 27.37 -5.86 28.92
CA LEU A 300 28.39 -6.66 28.22
C LEU A 300 29.36 -5.76 27.41
N LEU A 301 28.85 -4.65 26.88
CA LEU A 301 29.60 -3.71 26.05
C LEU A 301 30.13 -2.49 26.82
N GLU A 302 30.01 -2.48 28.15
CA GLU A 302 30.45 -1.39 29.03
C GLU A 302 29.90 0.00 28.64
N VAL A 303 28.66 0.05 28.14
CA VAL A 303 28.00 1.32 27.77
C VAL A 303 27.48 2.02 29.04
N MET A 304 27.81 3.31 29.22
CA MET A 304 27.49 4.04 30.45
C MET A 304 26.00 4.37 30.58
N GLU A 305 25.35 4.70 29.48
CA GLU A 305 23.94 5.12 29.36
C GLU A 305 22.95 4.01 29.77
N VAL A 306 23.44 2.80 30.02
CA VAL A 306 22.65 1.61 30.32
C VAL A 306 22.10 1.65 31.75
N ALA A 307 22.75 2.41 32.65
CA ALA A 307 22.31 2.59 34.03
C ALA A 307 20.91 3.21 34.14
N ASP A 308 20.53 4.04 33.15
CA ASP A 308 19.25 4.76 33.15
C ASP A 308 18.10 3.93 32.54
N ILE A 309 18.40 2.85 31.82
CA ILE A 309 17.40 2.05 31.09
C ILE A 309 16.26 1.54 31.99
N PRO A 310 16.51 0.98 33.19
CA PRO A 310 15.43 0.53 34.08
C PRO A 310 14.50 1.68 34.49
N ALA A 311 15.05 2.87 34.76
CA ALA A 311 14.27 4.05 35.12
C ALA A 311 13.46 4.55 33.92
N GLN A 312 14.09 4.68 32.74
CA GLN A 312 13.43 5.08 31.49
C GLN A 312 12.25 4.16 31.13
N ALA A 313 12.46 2.83 31.22
CA ALA A 313 11.43 1.83 30.96
C ALA A 313 10.27 1.89 31.97
N SER A 314 10.58 2.10 33.25
CA SER A 314 9.57 2.28 34.30
C SER A 314 8.73 3.54 34.07
N SER A 315 9.37 4.67 33.81
CA SER A 315 8.69 5.95 33.55
C SER A 315 7.83 5.88 32.29
N LEU A 316 8.33 5.27 31.21
CA LEU A 316 7.55 5.07 29.99
C LEU A 316 6.29 4.23 30.25
N ARG A 317 6.40 3.12 30.99
CA ARG A 317 5.22 2.31 31.35
C ARG A 317 4.23 3.09 32.19
N GLN A 318 4.69 3.84 33.19
CA GLN A 318 3.83 4.65 34.05
C GLN A 318 3.08 5.71 33.24
N ALA A 319 3.76 6.39 32.32
CA ALA A 319 3.15 7.38 31.44
C ALA A 319 2.10 6.74 30.50
N LEU A 320 2.41 5.57 29.91
CA LEU A 320 1.47 4.81 29.07
C LEU A 320 0.23 4.34 29.86
N GLN A 321 0.41 3.87 31.09
CA GLN A 321 -0.69 3.47 31.98
C GLN A 321 -1.53 4.66 32.47
N ALA A 322 -0.89 5.79 32.75
CA ALA A 322 -1.57 7.04 33.09
C ALA A 322 -2.43 7.50 31.90
N MET A 323 -1.88 7.45 30.69
CA MET A 323 -2.60 7.72 29.45
C MET A 323 -3.77 6.74 29.26
N GLU A 324 -3.58 5.43 29.43
CA GLU A 324 -4.65 4.42 29.37
C GLU A 324 -5.81 4.78 30.30
N ARG A 325 -5.52 5.04 31.58
CA ARG A 325 -6.53 5.41 32.58
C ARG A 325 -7.29 6.67 32.18
N LEU A 326 -6.59 7.71 31.74
CA LEU A 326 -7.19 8.99 31.36
C LEU A 326 -7.99 8.92 30.06
N VAL A 327 -7.60 8.05 29.12
CA VAL A 327 -8.37 7.75 27.90
C VAL A 327 -9.65 6.99 28.27
N LEU A 328 -9.58 6.02 29.17
CA LEU A 328 -10.78 5.29 29.63
C LEU A 328 -11.70 6.17 30.47
N ASP A 329 -11.16 7.11 31.24
CA ASP A 329 -11.95 8.10 31.97
C ASP A 329 -12.68 9.06 31.03
N ALA A 330 -11.95 9.66 30.07
CA ALA A 330 -12.51 10.63 29.14
C ALA A 330 -13.43 10.01 28.07
N TYR A 331 -13.11 8.81 27.59
CA TYR A 331 -13.73 8.21 26.41
C TYR A 331 -14.28 6.79 26.64
N GLY A 332 -14.19 6.25 27.85
CA GLY A 332 -14.62 4.89 28.19
C GLY A 332 -16.05 4.55 27.81
N PRO A 333 -17.07 5.39 28.11
CA PRO A 333 -18.46 5.11 27.73
C PRO A 333 -18.65 4.97 26.20
N ALA A 334 -17.94 5.79 25.41
CA ALA A 334 -17.96 5.69 23.96
C ALA A 334 -17.17 4.46 23.47
N LEU A 335 -16.03 4.15 24.08
CA LEU A 335 -15.25 2.97 23.76
C LEU A 335 -15.93 1.66 24.17
N ARG A 336 -16.78 1.64 25.20
CA ARG A 336 -17.52 0.43 25.60
C ARG A 336 -18.82 0.22 24.82
N GLY A 337 -19.19 1.17 23.95
CA GLY A 337 -20.46 1.11 23.23
C GLY A 337 -21.68 1.39 24.11
N GLU A 338 -21.48 1.94 25.30
CA GLU A 338 -22.54 2.26 26.28
C GLU A 338 -23.25 3.58 25.92
N ALA A 339 -22.60 4.45 25.14
CA ALA A 339 -23.20 5.69 24.65
C ALA A 339 -24.15 5.42 23.46
N GLY A 340 -25.45 5.36 23.73
CA GLY A 340 -26.54 5.32 22.73
C GLY A 340 -26.66 6.55 21.80
N GLY A 341 -25.57 7.31 21.60
CA GLY A 341 -25.52 8.51 20.76
C GLY A 341 -24.22 8.58 19.96
N THR A 342 -24.32 8.44 18.64
CA THR A 342 -23.41 8.89 17.55
C THR A 342 -21.88 8.65 17.63
N GLY A 343 -21.30 8.13 18.72
CA GLY A 343 -19.85 8.15 18.96
C GLY A 343 -19.14 6.80 19.01
N ALA A 344 -19.86 5.71 19.26
CA ALA A 344 -19.30 4.36 19.35
C ALA A 344 -19.66 3.54 18.11
N ARG A 345 -18.70 3.27 17.22
CA ARG A 345 -18.92 2.38 16.06
C ARG A 345 -18.08 1.12 16.23
N ARG A 346 -18.74 -0.04 16.24
CA ARG A 346 -18.11 -1.37 16.34
C ARG A 346 -17.57 -1.77 14.96
N TRP A 347 -16.31 -2.17 14.88
CA TRP A 347 -15.62 -2.48 13.63
C TRP A 347 -15.55 -3.99 13.41
N GLY A 348 -16.43 -4.54 12.57
CA GLY A 348 -16.44 -5.97 12.22
C GLY A 348 -17.84 -6.58 12.15
N ARG A 349 -17.96 -7.91 12.20
CA ARG A 349 -19.27 -8.59 12.12
C ARG A 349 -20.10 -8.25 13.38
N PRO A 350 -21.40 -7.90 13.24
CA PRO A 350 -22.30 -7.84 14.38
C PRO A 350 -22.25 -9.17 15.13
N GLY A 351 -21.92 -9.14 16.42
CA GLY A 351 -21.80 -10.35 17.26
C GLY A 351 -20.39 -10.96 17.36
N ASP A 352 -19.37 -10.41 16.71
CA ASP A 352 -17.98 -10.88 16.87
C ASP A 352 -17.27 -10.18 18.05
N PRO A 353 -16.95 -10.88 19.16
CA PRO A 353 -16.29 -10.30 20.33
C PRO A 353 -14.93 -9.66 20.02
N ALA A 354 -14.27 -10.06 18.92
CA ALA A 354 -12.95 -9.57 18.53
C ALA A 354 -12.97 -8.24 17.75
N SER A 355 -14.15 -7.68 17.47
CA SER A 355 -14.31 -6.45 16.69
C SER A 355 -14.03 -5.19 17.52
N PRO A 356 -12.99 -4.37 17.22
CA PRO A 356 -12.70 -3.15 17.99
C PRO A 356 -13.86 -2.18 18.01
N THR A 357 -14.14 -1.62 19.18
CA THR A 357 -14.87 -0.35 19.28
C THR A 357 -13.91 0.81 19.11
N ARG A 358 -14.39 1.91 18.53
CA ARG A 358 -13.59 3.11 18.27
C ARG A 358 -14.23 4.34 18.88
N HIS A 359 -13.39 5.25 19.37
CA HIS A 359 -13.74 6.64 19.63
C HIS A 359 -12.78 7.59 18.91
N ARG A 360 -13.32 8.55 18.16
CA ARG A 360 -12.56 9.61 17.48
C ARG A 360 -12.97 10.97 18.08
N PRO A 361 -12.06 11.66 18.79
CA PRO A 361 -12.36 13.00 19.30
C PRO A 361 -12.66 13.99 18.15
N PRO A 362 -13.73 14.80 18.25
CA PRO A 362 -14.07 15.82 17.26
C PRO A 362 -12.90 16.79 17.00
N ARG A 363 -12.68 17.14 15.75
CA ARG A 363 -11.60 18.02 15.26
C ARG A 363 -10.18 17.58 15.63
N GLY A 364 -9.98 16.35 16.10
CA GLY A 364 -8.68 15.88 16.57
C GLY A 364 -8.22 16.56 17.87
N LEU A 365 -9.15 17.15 18.62
CA LEU A 365 -8.89 17.79 19.91
C LEU A 365 -9.02 16.74 21.03
N LEU A 366 -7.89 16.42 21.67
CA LEU A 366 -7.86 15.49 22.79
C LEU A 366 -8.33 16.21 24.07
N ALA A 367 -8.77 15.45 25.08
CA ALA A 367 -9.08 15.99 26.39
C ALA A 367 -7.80 16.58 27.02
N ALA A 368 -7.87 17.79 27.57
CA ALA A 368 -6.70 18.51 28.09
C ALA A 368 -5.89 17.71 29.14
N GLN A 369 -6.55 16.82 29.89
CA GLN A 369 -5.88 15.92 30.83
C GLN A 369 -4.88 14.95 30.20
N LEU A 370 -4.94 14.75 28.87
CA LEU A 370 -4.04 13.87 28.13
C LEU A 370 -2.74 14.57 27.69
N ASP A 371 -2.68 15.90 27.70
CA ASP A 371 -1.54 16.64 27.15
C ASP A 371 -0.22 16.29 27.87
N ALA A 372 -0.23 16.29 29.21
CA ALA A 372 0.95 15.96 30.02
C ALA A 372 1.40 14.48 29.84
N PRO A 373 0.54 13.46 29.99
CA PRO A 373 0.92 12.06 29.74
C PRO A 373 1.49 11.82 28.34
N ILE A 374 0.93 12.44 27.30
CA ILE A 374 1.42 12.27 25.93
C ILE A 374 2.81 12.91 25.78
N ALA A 375 3.05 14.06 26.42
CA ALA A 375 4.37 14.69 26.47
C ALA A 375 5.41 13.80 27.17
N GLU A 376 5.05 13.22 28.32
CA GLU A 376 5.89 12.28 29.06
C GLU A 376 6.22 11.02 28.25
N VAL A 377 5.22 10.42 27.59
CA VAL A 377 5.45 9.25 26.70
C VAL A 377 6.45 9.60 25.59
N ALA A 378 6.30 10.76 24.93
CA ALA A 378 7.21 11.16 23.87
C ALA A 378 8.65 11.37 24.38
N ALA A 379 8.79 12.03 25.53
CA ALA A 379 10.09 12.30 26.16
C ALA A 379 10.79 11.00 26.57
N HIS A 380 10.13 10.15 27.36
CA HIS A 380 10.72 8.89 27.84
C HIS A 380 11.01 7.91 26.70
N ALA A 381 10.15 7.87 25.66
CA ALA A 381 10.45 7.07 24.49
C ALA A 381 11.67 7.60 23.73
N SER A 382 11.85 8.93 23.64
CA SER A 382 13.03 9.54 23.01
C SER A 382 14.31 9.21 23.76
N GLU A 383 14.33 9.39 25.09
CA GLU A 383 15.45 9.07 25.96
C GLU A 383 15.85 7.59 25.85
N PHE A 384 14.86 6.69 25.88
CA PHE A 384 15.12 5.26 25.76
C PHE A 384 15.66 4.90 24.35
N LEU A 385 15.17 5.56 23.28
CA LEU A 385 15.73 5.40 21.94
C LEU A 385 17.18 5.86 21.85
N GLU A 386 17.58 6.90 22.58
CA GLU A 386 18.98 7.35 22.64
C GLU A 386 19.89 6.31 23.28
N SER A 387 19.47 5.72 24.41
CA SER A 387 20.18 4.59 25.04
C SER A 387 20.34 3.41 24.07
N LEU A 388 19.30 3.06 23.31
CA LEU A 388 19.37 2.00 22.30
C LEU A 388 20.32 2.34 21.15
N ARG A 389 20.39 3.61 20.72
CA ARG A 389 21.34 4.07 19.71
C ARG A 389 22.78 3.98 20.21
N ALA A 390 23.04 4.32 21.47
CA ALA A 390 24.35 4.17 22.11
C ALA A 390 24.79 2.69 22.13
N ILE A 391 23.92 1.79 22.57
CA ILE A 391 24.16 0.33 22.54
C ILE A 391 24.41 -0.14 21.11
N ALA A 392 23.60 0.27 20.14
CA ALA A 392 23.78 -0.14 18.75
C ALA A 392 25.13 0.35 18.17
N LYS A 393 25.61 1.52 18.59
CA LYS A 393 26.92 2.06 18.19
C LYS A 393 28.06 1.25 18.80
N ALA A 394 28.02 0.99 20.11
CA ALA A 394 29.03 0.18 20.81
C ALA A 394 29.08 -1.26 20.28
N LEU A 395 27.92 -1.87 20.04
CA LEU A 395 27.82 -3.23 19.51
C LEU A 395 28.46 -3.35 18.12
N ARG A 396 28.26 -2.36 17.24
CA ARG A 396 28.92 -2.33 15.92
C ARG A 396 30.43 -2.12 16.00
N ALA A 397 30.93 -1.48 17.06
CA ALA A 397 32.36 -1.41 17.31
C ALA A 397 32.89 -2.77 17.76
N ALA A 398 32.28 -3.39 18.78
CA ALA A 398 32.68 -4.70 19.29
C ALA A 398 32.64 -5.82 18.22
N LEU A 399 31.62 -5.82 17.34
CA LEU A 399 31.54 -6.78 16.22
C LEU A 399 32.71 -6.67 15.24
N ARG A 400 33.32 -5.49 15.13
CA ARG A 400 34.47 -5.25 14.26
C ARG A 400 35.76 -5.70 14.92
N ASP A 401 35.87 -5.48 16.22
CA ASP A 401 37.11 -5.67 16.97
C ASP A 401 37.27 -7.13 17.45
N THR A 402 36.16 -7.87 17.61
CA THR A 402 36.15 -9.25 18.13
C THR A 402 35.39 -10.23 17.20
N PRO A 403 35.99 -10.70 16.10
CA PRO A 403 35.32 -11.57 15.11
C PRO A 403 34.82 -12.91 15.67
N LEU A 404 35.49 -13.45 16.69
CA LEU A 404 35.15 -14.73 17.31
C LEU A 404 33.78 -14.67 18.03
N GLU A 405 33.41 -13.52 18.60
CA GLU A 405 32.13 -13.32 19.28
C GLU A 405 31.03 -12.75 18.37
N ALA A 406 31.34 -12.52 17.09
CA ALA A 406 30.46 -11.79 16.18
C ALA A 406 29.09 -12.46 16.01
N ARG A 407 29.02 -13.79 16.05
CA ARG A 407 27.75 -14.55 16.02
C ARG A 407 26.90 -14.31 17.27
N ARG A 408 27.49 -14.40 18.46
CA ARG A 408 26.80 -14.20 19.73
C ARG A 408 26.30 -12.75 19.85
N LEU A 409 27.15 -11.78 19.56
CA LEU A 409 26.80 -10.35 19.60
C LEU A 409 25.71 -9.99 18.57
N ALA A 410 25.78 -10.54 17.35
CA ALA A 410 24.72 -10.33 16.35
C ALA A 410 23.38 -10.95 16.77
N ALA A 411 23.40 -12.13 17.41
CA ALA A 411 22.21 -12.76 17.94
C ALA A 411 21.58 -11.94 19.08
N LEU A 412 22.40 -11.38 19.98
CA LEU A 412 21.95 -10.48 21.04
C LEU A 412 21.34 -9.18 20.47
N TYR A 413 22.00 -8.56 19.49
CA TYR A 413 21.46 -7.36 18.82
C TYR A 413 20.11 -7.61 18.17
N ALA A 414 19.93 -8.77 17.55
CA ALA A 414 18.68 -9.12 16.90
C ALA A 414 17.50 -9.15 17.91
N GLN A 415 17.74 -9.53 19.17
CA GLN A 415 16.71 -9.56 20.21
C GLN A 415 16.23 -8.16 20.61
N ILE A 416 17.12 -7.16 20.60
CA ILE A 416 16.77 -5.74 20.80
C ILE A 416 16.03 -5.22 19.56
N GLY A 417 16.58 -5.51 18.38
CA GLY A 417 16.05 -5.04 17.09
C GLY A 417 14.63 -5.52 16.78
N MET A 418 14.17 -6.64 17.34
CA MET A 418 12.78 -7.09 17.20
C MET A 418 11.77 -6.21 17.96
N LEU A 419 12.22 -5.50 19.01
CA LEU A 419 11.35 -4.69 19.88
C LEU A 419 11.57 -3.19 19.70
N ALA A 420 12.77 -2.75 19.32
CA ALA A 420 13.10 -1.33 19.14
C ALA A 420 12.13 -0.57 18.18
N PRO A 421 11.67 -1.13 17.04
CA PRO A 421 10.70 -0.45 16.18
C PRO A 421 9.37 -0.13 16.89
N ARG A 422 8.95 -0.93 17.88
CA ARG A 422 7.75 -0.62 18.65
C ARG A 422 7.92 0.64 19.49
N LEU A 423 9.12 0.88 20.01
CA LEU A 423 9.45 2.10 20.74
C LEU A 423 9.49 3.33 19.81
N GLU A 424 10.00 3.17 18.59
CA GLU A 424 9.94 4.19 17.54
C GLU A 424 8.49 4.54 17.18
N GLU A 425 7.61 3.54 17.01
CA GLU A 425 6.18 3.72 16.79
C GLU A 425 5.50 4.48 17.94
N VAL A 426 5.83 4.16 19.21
CA VAL A 426 5.33 4.87 20.39
C VAL A 426 5.74 6.34 20.37
N HIS A 427 7.02 6.63 20.14
CA HIS A 427 7.51 8.01 20.08
C HIS A 427 6.85 8.80 18.94
N ALA A 428 6.78 8.22 17.74
CA ALA A 428 6.15 8.87 16.58
C ALA A 428 4.65 9.13 16.81
N CYS A 429 3.95 8.16 17.42
CA CYS A 429 2.54 8.32 17.75
C CYS A 429 2.31 9.40 18.81
N ALA A 430 3.14 9.45 19.86
CA ALA A 430 3.04 10.48 20.88
C ALA A 430 3.29 11.88 20.30
N ALA A 431 4.31 12.03 19.44
CA ALA A 431 4.60 13.28 18.75
C ALA A 431 3.44 13.75 17.86
N LEU A 432 2.80 12.84 17.13
CA LEU A 432 1.67 13.18 16.26
C LEU A 432 0.39 13.49 17.05
N LEU A 433 0.18 12.84 18.21
CA LEU A 433 -0.93 13.14 19.12
C LEU A 433 -0.80 14.54 19.75
N GLN A 434 0.42 15.03 20.00
CA GLN A 434 0.68 16.37 20.55
C GLN A 434 0.41 17.50 19.54
N GLN A 435 0.32 17.21 18.24
CA GLN A 435 0.06 18.25 17.25
C GLN A 435 -1.33 18.85 17.48
N ALA A 436 -1.37 20.09 17.97
CA ALA A 436 -2.58 20.88 18.06
C ALA A 436 -2.74 21.72 16.78
N PRO A 437 -3.96 21.88 16.24
CA PRO A 437 -4.20 22.91 15.25
C PRO A 437 -3.87 24.28 15.87
N ALA A 438 -2.96 25.04 15.26
CA ALA A 438 -2.61 26.36 15.77
C ALA A 438 -3.83 27.29 15.66
N GLU A 439 -4.11 28.07 16.71
CA GLU A 439 -5.20 29.05 16.70
C GLU A 439 -5.00 30.05 15.56
N GLY A 440 -5.99 30.16 14.68
CA GLY A 440 -5.99 31.12 13.57
C GLY A 440 -5.15 30.74 12.34
N ALA A 441 -4.46 29.59 12.33
CA ALA A 441 -3.71 29.14 11.16
C ALA A 441 -4.51 28.13 10.32
N SER A 442 -4.29 28.10 9.00
CA SER A 442 -4.80 27.07 8.07
C SER A 442 -4.18 25.68 8.28
N THR A 443 -3.64 25.40 9.48
CA THR A 443 -2.98 24.15 9.81
C THR A 443 -3.99 23.02 9.86
N VAL A 444 -3.74 22.01 9.04
CA VAL A 444 -4.54 20.79 8.96
C VAL A 444 -4.27 19.96 10.22
N PRO A 445 -5.28 19.63 11.04
CA PRO A 445 -5.08 18.80 12.22
C PRO A 445 -4.74 17.35 11.82
N ALA A 446 -3.99 16.64 12.65
CA ALA A 446 -3.86 15.19 12.53
C ALA A 446 -5.19 14.50 12.91
N ALA A 447 -5.51 13.39 12.25
CA ALA A 447 -6.58 12.50 12.65
C ALA A 447 -6.10 11.72 13.87
N LYS A 448 -6.89 11.72 14.95
CA LYS A 448 -6.55 11.03 16.22
C LYS A 448 -7.74 10.19 16.64
N TRP A 449 -7.50 8.94 17.03
CA TRP A 449 -8.56 8.07 17.54
C TRP A 449 -8.01 6.99 18.47
N PHE A 450 -8.92 6.39 19.23
CA PHE A 450 -8.64 5.28 20.14
C PHE A 450 -9.47 4.07 19.74
N THR A 451 -8.91 2.88 19.90
CA THR A 451 -9.62 1.62 19.70
C THR A 451 -9.51 0.74 20.93
N LEU A 452 -10.62 0.11 21.31
CA LEU A 452 -10.69 -0.85 22.41
C LEU A 452 -11.10 -2.21 21.82
N MET A 453 -10.29 -3.24 22.06
CA MET A 453 -10.55 -4.62 21.63
C MET A 453 -10.59 -5.54 22.85
N GLN A 454 -11.46 -6.55 22.80
CA GLN A 454 -11.41 -7.65 23.76
C GLN A 454 -10.61 -8.80 23.15
N ASN A 455 -9.55 -9.22 23.84
CA ASN A 455 -8.71 -10.35 23.46
C ASN A 455 -8.69 -11.38 24.60
N GLY A 456 -9.58 -12.37 24.53
CA GLY A 456 -9.87 -13.24 25.66
C GLY A 456 -10.47 -12.43 26.82
N ASP A 457 -9.86 -12.55 28.00
CA ASP A 457 -10.26 -11.81 29.20
C ASP A 457 -9.63 -10.41 29.31
N PHE A 458 -8.75 -10.04 28.38
CA PHE A 458 -8.03 -8.78 28.41
C PHE A 458 -8.64 -7.74 27.48
N LEU A 459 -8.78 -6.51 27.98
CA LEU A 459 -9.04 -5.34 27.17
C LEU A 459 -7.71 -4.78 26.64
N VAL A 460 -7.68 -4.48 25.34
CA VAL A 460 -6.53 -3.91 24.66
C VAL A 460 -6.94 -2.54 24.12
N LEU A 461 -6.38 -1.49 24.70
CA LEU A 461 -6.54 -0.12 24.27
C LEU A 461 -5.35 0.31 23.40
N GLN A 462 -5.65 0.92 22.26
CA GLN A 462 -4.62 1.48 21.37
C GLN A 462 -4.97 2.92 21.01
N ALA A 463 -3.93 3.76 20.95
CA ALA A 463 -4.02 5.11 20.41
C ALA A 463 -3.47 5.12 18.98
N HIS A 464 -4.08 5.93 18.11
CA HIS A 464 -3.71 6.04 16.72
C HIS A 464 -3.68 7.51 16.31
N ALA A 465 -2.75 7.84 15.43
CA ALA A 465 -2.66 9.15 14.81
C ALA A 465 -2.23 9.04 13.34
N SER A 466 -2.76 9.91 12.47
CA SER A 466 -2.40 9.94 11.05
C SER A 466 -2.55 11.36 10.48
N PRO A 467 -1.70 11.77 9.52
CA PRO A 467 -1.93 12.99 8.75
C PRO A 467 -3.30 12.94 8.04
N VAL A 468 -3.97 14.07 7.93
CA VAL A 468 -5.29 14.14 7.26
C VAL A 468 -5.18 14.36 5.75
N LEU A 469 -4.14 15.07 5.30
CA LEU A 469 -3.93 15.36 3.88
C LEU A 469 -2.66 14.66 3.36
N PRO A 470 -2.78 13.66 2.47
CA PRO A 470 -1.62 12.98 1.89
C PRO A 470 -0.70 13.94 1.13
N GLY A 471 -1.29 14.89 0.42
CA GLY A 471 -0.55 15.83 -0.42
C GLY A 471 0.45 16.68 0.36
N ASN A 472 0.15 17.03 1.62
CA ASN A 472 1.09 17.76 2.46
C ASN A 472 2.32 16.90 2.82
N ALA A 473 2.08 15.64 3.19
CA ALA A 473 3.16 14.71 3.52
C ALA A 473 4.03 14.41 2.29
N LEU A 474 3.42 14.17 1.13
CA LEU A 474 4.13 13.94 -0.14
C LEU A 474 4.93 15.18 -0.57
N ARG A 475 4.37 16.37 -0.43
CA ARG A 475 5.07 17.63 -0.75
C ARG A 475 6.31 17.84 0.09
N GLN A 476 6.23 17.56 1.38
CA GLN A 476 7.36 17.72 2.30
C GLN A 476 8.42 16.62 2.11
N GLN A 477 8.00 15.35 2.02
CA GLN A 477 8.91 14.21 2.11
C GLN A 477 9.40 13.70 0.76
N LEU A 478 8.55 13.71 -0.29
CA LEU A 478 8.88 13.17 -1.60
C LEU A 478 9.29 14.27 -2.59
N TRP A 479 8.43 15.27 -2.82
CA TRP A 479 8.63 16.24 -3.90
C TRP A 479 9.79 17.22 -3.66
N GLY A 480 10.24 17.37 -2.41
CA GLY A 480 11.47 18.09 -2.09
C GLY A 480 12.74 17.35 -2.53
N ALA A 481 12.72 16.02 -2.53
CA ALA A 481 13.86 15.17 -2.87
C ALA A 481 13.96 14.83 -4.36
N VAL A 482 12.88 15.01 -5.14
CA VAL A 482 12.81 14.61 -6.55
C VAL A 482 13.04 15.80 -7.48
N ARG A 483 13.73 15.56 -8.60
CA ARG A 483 14.01 16.57 -9.65
C ARG A 483 13.28 16.32 -10.95
N GLY A 484 13.18 15.06 -11.38
CA GLY A 484 12.43 14.64 -12.56
C GLY A 484 11.45 13.52 -12.22
N ALA A 485 10.14 13.73 -12.39
CA ALA A 485 9.13 12.72 -12.10
C ALA A 485 8.06 12.59 -13.18
N VAL A 486 7.61 11.36 -13.42
CA VAL A 486 6.41 11.06 -14.21
C VAL A 486 5.47 10.22 -13.35
N LEU A 487 4.24 10.69 -13.17
CA LEU A 487 3.16 9.95 -12.54
C LEU A 487 2.20 9.49 -13.64
N THR A 488 1.87 8.21 -13.68
CA THR A 488 0.94 7.67 -14.68
C THR A 488 -0.03 6.67 -14.09
N SER A 489 -1.26 6.68 -14.60
CA SER A 489 -2.26 5.65 -14.35
C SER A 489 -3.36 5.70 -15.42
N ALA A 490 -4.17 4.65 -15.50
CA ALA A 490 -5.36 4.63 -16.33
C ALA A 490 -6.44 5.60 -15.87
N THR A 491 -6.44 5.94 -14.58
CA THR A 491 -7.45 6.80 -13.96
C THR A 491 -6.75 7.77 -13.01
N LEU A 492 -6.51 9.01 -13.45
CA LEU A 492 -5.97 10.11 -12.62
C LEU A 492 -6.91 11.31 -12.60
N THR A 493 -7.61 11.54 -13.71
CA THR A 493 -8.69 12.51 -13.78
C THR A 493 -9.89 12.00 -12.99
N SER A 494 -10.58 12.94 -12.36
CA SER A 494 -11.85 12.71 -11.69
C SER A 494 -12.83 13.80 -12.12
N CYS A 495 -14.00 13.39 -12.60
CA CYS A 495 -15.00 14.30 -13.16
C CYS A 495 -14.43 15.20 -14.30
N GLY A 496 -13.49 14.69 -15.10
CA GLY A 496 -12.87 15.41 -16.21
C GLY A 496 -11.74 16.38 -15.85
N SER A 497 -11.19 16.31 -14.63
CA SER A 497 -10.07 17.17 -14.20
C SER A 497 -9.04 16.42 -13.35
N PHE A 498 -7.77 16.85 -13.41
CA PHE A 498 -6.68 16.36 -12.56
C PHE A 498 -6.67 16.98 -11.16
N ASP A 499 -7.48 18.00 -10.89
CA ASP A 499 -7.43 18.80 -9.66
C ASP A 499 -7.47 17.96 -8.39
N PHE A 500 -8.33 16.94 -8.35
CA PHE A 500 -8.46 16.04 -7.21
C PHE A 500 -7.14 15.30 -6.96
N PHE A 501 -6.60 14.64 -7.98
CA PHE A 501 -5.34 13.90 -7.85
C PHE A 501 -4.14 14.82 -7.55
N LEU A 502 -4.08 16.02 -8.14
CA LEU A 502 -3.02 16.99 -7.85
C LEU A 502 -3.06 17.44 -6.38
N ARG A 503 -4.24 17.61 -5.79
CA ARG A 503 -4.40 17.91 -4.36
C ARG A 503 -3.99 16.73 -3.48
N GLU A 504 -4.43 15.52 -3.84
CA GLU A 504 -4.08 14.29 -3.11
C GLU A 504 -2.58 13.98 -3.14
N SER A 505 -1.94 14.18 -4.29
CA SER A 505 -0.52 13.91 -4.49
C SER A 505 0.38 15.03 -3.97
N GLY A 506 -0.14 16.23 -3.70
CA GLY A 506 0.66 17.38 -3.27
C GLY A 506 1.31 18.16 -4.40
N LEU A 507 0.84 17.98 -5.64
CA LEU A 507 1.31 18.70 -6.84
C LEU A 507 0.40 19.88 -7.23
N TRP A 508 -0.73 20.08 -6.54
CA TRP A 508 -1.64 21.20 -6.78
C TRP A 508 -0.93 22.55 -6.60
N GLY A 509 -0.88 23.34 -7.68
CA GLY A 509 -0.22 24.65 -7.69
C GLY A 509 1.31 24.58 -7.72
N ASP A 510 1.91 23.41 -7.98
CA ASP A 510 3.36 23.31 -8.21
C ASP A 510 3.68 23.67 -9.67
N GLU A 511 4.47 24.72 -9.89
CA GLU A 511 4.85 25.19 -11.23
C GLU A 511 5.69 24.17 -12.01
N ALA A 512 6.33 23.23 -11.33
CA ALA A 512 7.07 22.15 -11.98
C ALA A 512 6.14 21.06 -12.53
N ALA A 513 4.86 21.03 -12.13
CA ALA A 513 3.91 19.98 -12.50
C ALA A 513 3.10 20.35 -13.76
N THR A 514 3.06 19.44 -14.72
CA THR A 514 2.23 19.52 -15.92
C THR A 514 1.30 18.32 -15.99
N THR A 515 0.15 18.47 -16.66
CA THR A 515 -0.83 17.40 -16.84
C THR A 515 -1.03 17.06 -18.30
N LEU A 516 -1.23 15.78 -18.60
CA LEU A 516 -1.57 15.30 -19.93
C LEU A 516 -2.56 14.14 -19.84
N GLU A 517 -3.66 14.22 -20.58
CA GLU A 517 -4.52 13.07 -20.82
C GLU A 517 -4.28 12.58 -22.25
N VAL A 518 -3.87 11.32 -22.40
CA VAL A 518 -3.68 10.71 -23.73
C VAL A 518 -4.90 9.91 -24.15
N ALA A 519 -5.23 9.99 -25.43
CA ALA A 519 -6.38 9.30 -25.99
C ALA A 519 -6.24 7.76 -25.84
N SER A 520 -7.33 7.11 -25.42
CA SER A 520 -7.46 5.66 -25.46
C SER A 520 -7.52 5.17 -26.91
N PRO A 521 -6.95 3.99 -27.24
CA PRO A 521 -7.11 3.40 -28.57
C PRO A 521 -8.52 2.82 -28.81
N PHE A 522 -9.37 2.73 -27.78
CA PHE A 522 -10.66 2.07 -27.86
C PHE A 522 -11.79 3.00 -28.28
N ASP A 523 -12.71 2.48 -29.08
CA ASP A 523 -13.97 3.13 -29.42
C ASP A 523 -15.05 2.70 -28.42
N TYR A 524 -15.05 3.32 -27.25
CA TYR A 524 -15.98 2.98 -26.16
C TYR A 524 -17.45 3.06 -26.56
N ALA A 525 -17.81 3.95 -27.50
CA ALA A 525 -19.20 4.12 -27.93
C ALA A 525 -19.66 2.93 -28.81
N ALA A 526 -18.77 2.40 -29.64
CA ALA A 526 -19.03 1.22 -30.48
C ALA A 526 -18.82 -0.12 -29.75
N GLN A 527 -17.97 -0.13 -28.73
CA GLN A 527 -17.56 -1.35 -28.02
C GLN A 527 -18.34 -1.60 -26.73
N GLY A 528 -19.08 -0.62 -26.19
CA GLY A 528 -19.80 -0.87 -24.95
C GLY A 528 -20.99 0.02 -24.66
N THR A 529 -21.92 -0.58 -23.92
CA THR A 529 -23.17 0.06 -23.49
C THR A 529 -23.23 0.14 -21.97
N LEU A 530 -23.39 1.35 -21.44
CA LEU A 530 -23.71 1.63 -20.06
C LEU A 530 -25.24 1.63 -19.87
N VAL A 531 -25.76 0.56 -19.28
CA VAL A 531 -27.17 0.38 -18.95
C VAL A 531 -27.45 0.95 -17.56
N LEU A 532 -28.15 2.08 -17.52
CA LEU A 532 -28.61 2.75 -16.30
C LEU A 532 -29.96 2.17 -15.89
N SER A 533 -29.93 1.18 -15.00
CA SER A 533 -31.11 0.53 -14.42
C SER A 533 -31.62 1.35 -13.25
N GLU A 534 -32.69 2.11 -13.46
CA GLU A 534 -33.26 2.97 -12.45
C GLU A 534 -34.21 2.19 -11.53
N THR A 535 -33.76 1.92 -10.30
CA THR A 535 -34.61 1.37 -9.23
C THR A 535 -35.67 2.38 -8.79
N HIS A 536 -36.82 1.88 -8.32
CA HIS A 536 -37.84 2.70 -7.66
C HIS A 536 -37.41 3.06 -6.25
N ALA A 537 -36.94 2.08 -5.48
CA ALA A 537 -36.47 2.29 -4.13
C ALA A 537 -35.31 3.29 -4.11
N ASP A 538 -35.32 4.19 -3.12
CA ASP A 538 -34.18 5.06 -2.88
C ASP A 538 -33.03 4.23 -2.29
N PRO A 539 -31.79 4.33 -2.81
CA PRO A 539 -30.63 3.66 -2.22
C PRO A 539 -30.35 4.00 -0.74
N LYS A 540 -31.01 5.02 -0.17
CA LYS A 540 -31.05 5.33 1.27
C LYS A 540 -31.93 4.36 2.05
N ASN A 541 -32.99 3.80 1.46
CA ASN A 541 -33.76 2.69 2.02
C ASN A 541 -33.07 1.38 1.62
N ALA A 542 -32.09 0.96 2.42
CA ALA A 542 -31.21 -0.15 2.09
C ALA A 542 -31.96 -1.46 1.84
N ASP A 543 -33.00 -1.78 2.62
CA ASP A 543 -33.70 -3.06 2.48
C ASP A 543 -34.53 -3.13 1.21
N ALA A 544 -35.38 -2.12 0.95
CA ALA A 544 -36.18 -2.08 -0.26
C ALA A 544 -35.31 -2.01 -1.52
N PHE A 545 -34.24 -1.19 -1.49
CA PHE A 545 -33.29 -1.09 -2.59
C PHE A 545 -32.56 -2.40 -2.84
N ASN A 546 -32.08 -3.07 -1.80
CA ASN A 546 -31.33 -4.32 -1.97
C ASN A 546 -32.22 -5.43 -2.52
N ALA A 547 -33.48 -5.52 -2.11
CA ALA A 547 -34.42 -6.50 -2.65
C ALA A 547 -34.64 -6.27 -4.15
N GLU A 548 -35.08 -5.07 -4.53
CA GLU A 548 -35.34 -4.70 -5.93
C GLU A 548 -34.09 -4.87 -6.82
N MET A 549 -32.93 -4.44 -6.33
CA MET A 549 -31.66 -4.56 -7.05
C MET A 549 -31.23 -6.02 -7.23
N VAL A 550 -31.39 -6.87 -6.21
CA VAL A 550 -31.06 -8.30 -6.31
C VAL A 550 -31.96 -9.00 -7.32
N ASP A 551 -33.27 -8.72 -7.31
CA ASP A 551 -34.20 -9.31 -8.28
C ASP A 551 -33.82 -8.94 -9.72
N ALA A 552 -33.57 -7.65 -9.98
CA ALA A 552 -33.13 -7.18 -11.29
C ALA A 552 -31.75 -7.76 -11.70
N LEU A 553 -30.81 -7.85 -10.75
CA LEU A 553 -29.52 -8.48 -10.96
C LEU A 553 -29.66 -9.94 -11.38
N LEU A 554 -30.46 -10.72 -10.66
CA LEU A 554 -30.65 -12.14 -10.95
C LEU A 554 -31.27 -12.36 -12.33
N GLU A 555 -32.23 -11.51 -12.73
CA GLU A 555 -32.79 -11.53 -14.09
C GLU A 555 -31.69 -11.28 -15.14
N ASP A 556 -30.87 -10.24 -14.96
CA ASP A 556 -29.80 -9.92 -15.91
C ASP A 556 -28.70 -10.98 -15.97
N LEU A 557 -28.40 -11.63 -14.84
CA LEU A 557 -27.42 -12.71 -14.79
C LEU A 557 -27.84 -13.93 -15.63
N THR A 558 -29.14 -14.13 -15.90
CA THR A 558 -29.59 -15.19 -16.83
C THR A 558 -29.17 -14.95 -18.28
N ARG A 559 -28.87 -13.69 -18.63
CA ARG A 559 -28.44 -13.29 -19.99
C ARG A 559 -26.94 -13.45 -20.21
N VAL A 560 -26.16 -13.72 -19.16
CA VAL A 560 -24.70 -13.88 -19.24
C VAL A 560 -24.36 -15.17 -19.99
N ARG A 561 -23.61 -15.04 -21.09
CA ARG A 561 -23.20 -16.17 -21.94
C ARG A 561 -21.74 -16.60 -21.73
N ALA A 562 -20.87 -15.65 -21.39
CA ALA A 562 -19.44 -15.88 -21.18
C ALA A 562 -19.05 -15.50 -19.75
N GLY A 563 -17.99 -14.70 -19.59
CA GLY A 563 -17.51 -14.19 -18.30
C GLY A 563 -18.21 -12.90 -17.88
N ALA A 564 -18.56 -12.80 -16.60
CA ALA A 564 -19.12 -11.59 -16.00
C ALA A 564 -18.56 -11.31 -14.61
N LEU A 565 -18.58 -10.03 -14.23
CA LEU A 565 -18.13 -9.54 -12.92
C LEU A 565 -19.25 -8.75 -12.24
N VAL A 566 -19.63 -9.17 -11.04
CA VAL A 566 -20.58 -8.44 -10.18
C VAL A 566 -19.83 -7.79 -9.02
N LEU A 567 -19.96 -6.47 -8.91
CA LEU A 567 -19.28 -5.65 -7.90
C LEU A 567 -20.28 -5.15 -6.85
N PHE A 568 -20.10 -5.66 -5.63
CA PHE A 568 -20.90 -5.32 -4.46
C PHE A 568 -20.24 -4.23 -3.61
N THR A 569 -21.05 -3.31 -3.09
CA THR A 569 -20.57 -2.27 -2.16
C THR A 569 -20.66 -2.68 -0.70
N SER A 570 -21.45 -3.70 -0.36
CA SER A 570 -21.54 -4.25 0.98
C SER A 570 -21.61 -5.78 0.99
N ARG A 571 -21.07 -6.39 2.06
CA ARG A 571 -21.12 -7.85 2.23
C ARG A 571 -22.55 -8.36 2.37
N GLU A 572 -23.43 -7.55 2.95
CA GLU A 572 -24.85 -7.90 3.09
C GLU A 572 -25.54 -7.97 1.73
N GLN A 573 -25.24 -7.05 0.80
CA GLN A 573 -25.77 -7.13 -0.56
C GLN A 573 -25.30 -8.41 -1.26
N MET A 574 -24.01 -8.74 -1.16
CA MET A 574 -23.46 -9.96 -1.75
C MET A 574 -24.09 -11.21 -1.14
N ARG A 575 -24.27 -11.25 0.19
CA ARG A 575 -24.91 -12.36 0.90
C ARG A 575 -26.35 -12.57 0.43
N ARG A 576 -27.15 -11.50 0.40
CA ARG A 576 -28.54 -11.56 -0.10
C ARG A 576 -28.62 -12.06 -1.53
N ALA A 577 -27.73 -11.58 -2.41
CA ALA A 577 -27.67 -12.05 -3.78
C ALA A 577 -27.32 -13.55 -3.86
N VAL A 578 -26.36 -14.03 -3.07
CA VAL A 578 -25.99 -15.45 -3.01
C VAL A 578 -27.13 -16.32 -2.49
N ASP A 579 -27.81 -15.89 -1.42
CA ASP A 579 -28.94 -16.62 -0.83
C ASP A 579 -30.11 -16.73 -1.81
N ALA A 580 -30.34 -15.70 -2.62
CA ALA A 580 -31.39 -15.65 -3.64
C ALA A 580 -31.04 -16.37 -4.96
N LEU A 581 -29.80 -16.87 -5.15
CA LEU A 581 -29.42 -17.60 -6.36
C LEU A 581 -30.23 -18.90 -6.53
N ALA A 582 -30.92 -18.99 -7.67
CA ALA A 582 -31.58 -20.22 -8.12
C ALA A 582 -30.57 -21.37 -8.22
N THR A 583 -31.00 -22.59 -7.87
CA THR A 583 -30.14 -23.79 -7.86
C THR A 583 -29.39 -24.01 -9.18
N ALA A 584 -30.03 -23.71 -10.31
CA ALA A 584 -29.44 -23.85 -11.64
C ALA A 584 -28.26 -22.89 -11.91
N MET A 585 -28.22 -21.72 -11.25
CA MET A 585 -27.18 -20.70 -11.48
C MET A 585 -25.96 -20.87 -10.57
N ARG A 586 -26.13 -21.52 -9.42
CA ARG A 586 -25.06 -21.71 -8.42
C ARG A 586 -23.77 -22.30 -9.00
N PRO A 587 -23.80 -23.28 -9.94
CA PRO A 587 -22.58 -23.80 -10.54
C PRO A 587 -21.78 -22.75 -11.32
N SER A 588 -22.43 -21.75 -11.92
CA SER A 588 -21.79 -20.72 -12.74
C SER A 588 -21.22 -19.55 -11.92
N VAL A 589 -21.65 -19.38 -10.67
CA VAL A 589 -21.22 -18.28 -9.80
C VAL A 589 -20.01 -18.67 -8.95
N LEU A 590 -19.01 -17.80 -8.89
CA LEU A 590 -17.82 -17.90 -8.05
C LEU A 590 -17.82 -16.75 -7.06
N VAL A 591 -17.91 -17.03 -5.76
CA VAL A 591 -18.05 -16.00 -4.72
C VAL A 591 -16.72 -15.73 -4.03
N GLN A 592 -16.33 -14.45 -3.94
CA GLN A 592 -15.16 -14.03 -3.18
C GLN A 592 -15.23 -14.54 -1.73
N GLY A 593 -14.12 -15.10 -1.26
CA GLY A 593 -13.97 -15.64 0.09
C GLY A 593 -14.21 -17.14 0.21
N GLN A 594 -14.73 -17.80 -0.83
CA GLN A 594 -14.82 -19.27 -0.86
C GLN A 594 -13.51 -19.95 -1.27
N LEU A 595 -12.71 -19.29 -2.12
CA LEU A 595 -11.41 -19.75 -2.59
C LEU A 595 -10.41 -18.59 -2.54
N PRO A 596 -9.10 -18.90 -2.43
CA PRO A 596 -8.05 -17.91 -2.68
C PRO A 596 -8.24 -17.24 -4.05
N ARG A 597 -8.03 -15.92 -4.13
CA ARG A 597 -8.26 -15.11 -5.34
C ARG A 597 -7.59 -15.69 -6.60
N PRO A 598 -6.32 -16.17 -6.58
CA PRO A 598 -5.69 -16.76 -7.77
C PRO A 598 -6.42 -18.01 -8.28
N GLN A 599 -6.84 -18.89 -7.37
CA GLN A 599 -7.57 -20.12 -7.71
C GLN A 599 -8.97 -19.81 -8.26
N LEU A 600 -9.66 -18.82 -7.67
CA LEU A 600 -10.96 -18.35 -8.16
C LEU A 600 -10.86 -17.85 -9.60
N LEU A 601 -9.84 -17.04 -9.91
CA LEU A 601 -9.62 -16.51 -11.26
C LEU A 601 -9.16 -17.59 -12.24
N ALA A 602 -8.36 -18.56 -11.82
CA ALA A 602 -8.00 -19.71 -12.64
C ALA A 602 -9.25 -20.50 -13.05
N ARG A 603 -10.13 -20.80 -12.07
CA ARG A 603 -11.39 -21.51 -12.32
C ARG A 603 -12.33 -20.75 -13.25
N HIS A 604 -12.38 -19.43 -13.10
CA HIS A 604 -13.14 -18.57 -14.00
C HIS A 604 -12.64 -18.66 -15.45
N ARG A 605 -11.32 -18.56 -15.65
CA ARG A 605 -10.69 -18.69 -16.98
C ARG A 605 -10.95 -20.07 -17.61
N GLU A 606 -10.83 -21.15 -16.84
CA GLU A 606 -11.12 -22.51 -17.29
C GLU A 606 -12.55 -22.65 -17.83
N ARG A 607 -13.54 -22.11 -17.10
CA ARG A 607 -14.95 -22.20 -17.50
C ARG A 607 -15.24 -21.44 -18.77
N VAL A 608 -14.77 -20.20 -18.85
CA VAL A 608 -14.96 -19.37 -20.05
C VAL A 608 -14.27 -20.00 -21.25
N ALA A 609 -13.06 -20.55 -21.09
CA ALA A 609 -12.36 -21.28 -22.15
C ALA A 609 -13.12 -22.54 -22.61
N ALA A 610 -13.87 -23.18 -21.71
CA ALA A 610 -14.76 -24.30 -22.03
C ALA A 610 -16.11 -23.87 -22.63
N GLY A 611 -16.31 -22.58 -22.94
CA GLY A 611 -17.57 -22.03 -23.47
C GLY A 611 -18.71 -22.02 -22.44
N GLN A 612 -18.40 -22.12 -21.15
CA GLN A 612 -19.39 -22.12 -20.07
C GLN A 612 -19.52 -20.72 -19.47
N PRO A 613 -20.74 -20.29 -19.09
CA PRO A 613 -20.92 -19.03 -18.39
C PRO A 613 -20.25 -19.09 -17.01
N SER A 614 -19.49 -18.04 -16.68
CA SER A 614 -18.85 -17.92 -15.37
C SER A 614 -18.98 -16.50 -14.83
N ILE A 615 -19.57 -16.37 -13.64
CA ILE A 615 -19.87 -15.09 -13.02
C ILE A 615 -19.08 -14.98 -11.72
N VAL A 616 -18.28 -13.92 -11.57
CA VAL A 616 -17.54 -13.64 -10.34
C VAL A 616 -18.30 -12.65 -9.49
N PHE A 617 -18.64 -13.02 -8.26
CA PHE A 617 -19.18 -12.12 -7.25
C PHE A 617 -18.03 -11.59 -6.39
N GLY A 618 -17.80 -10.29 -6.45
CA GLY A 618 -16.71 -9.63 -5.75
C GLY A 618 -17.15 -8.35 -5.04
N MET A 619 -16.45 -8.03 -3.96
CA MET A 619 -16.49 -6.73 -3.30
C MET A 619 -15.65 -5.71 -4.08
N GLN A 620 -15.54 -4.48 -3.56
CA GLN A 620 -14.77 -3.39 -4.17
C GLN A 620 -13.33 -3.80 -4.57
N SER A 621 -12.67 -4.70 -3.81
CA SER A 621 -11.30 -5.17 -4.10
C SER A 621 -11.15 -6.02 -5.37
N PHE A 622 -12.26 -6.51 -5.95
CA PHE A 622 -12.28 -7.14 -7.27
C PHE A 622 -12.44 -6.13 -8.40
N GLY A 623 -12.83 -4.88 -8.12
CA GLY A 623 -12.89 -3.81 -9.13
C GLY A 623 -11.50 -3.27 -9.54
N GLU A 624 -10.47 -3.57 -8.75
CA GLU A 624 -9.09 -3.13 -8.95
C GLU A 624 -8.16 -4.33 -9.20
N GLY A 625 -7.17 -4.15 -10.08
CA GLY A 625 -6.09 -5.14 -10.31
C GLY A 625 -6.52 -6.47 -10.96
N LEU A 626 -7.68 -6.55 -11.63
CA LEU A 626 -8.07 -7.71 -12.45
C LEU A 626 -7.79 -7.48 -13.94
N ASP A 627 -7.21 -8.49 -14.58
CA ASP A 627 -7.01 -8.55 -16.03
C ASP A 627 -7.84 -9.70 -16.63
N LEU A 628 -9.00 -9.33 -17.18
CA LEU A 628 -10.01 -10.22 -17.76
C LEU A 628 -10.43 -9.69 -19.15
N PRO A 629 -9.60 -9.89 -20.20
CA PRO A 629 -9.91 -9.41 -21.55
C PRO A 629 -10.99 -10.24 -22.26
N GLY A 630 -11.71 -9.61 -23.19
CA GLY A 630 -12.67 -10.26 -24.09
C GLY A 630 -13.75 -11.06 -23.36
N ALA A 631 -13.96 -12.30 -23.81
CA ALA A 631 -14.97 -13.23 -23.28
C ALA A 631 -14.87 -13.47 -21.76
N LEU A 632 -13.74 -13.17 -21.12
CA LEU A 632 -13.59 -13.27 -19.67
C LEU A 632 -14.42 -12.22 -18.91
N CYS A 633 -14.81 -11.11 -19.54
CA CYS A 633 -15.56 -10.05 -18.86
C CYS A 633 -16.38 -9.20 -19.84
N GLU A 634 -17.41 -9.78 -20.45
CA GLU A 634 -18.34 -9.08 -21.35
C GLU A 634 -19.43 -8.32 -20.61
N SER A 635 -19.62 -8.60 -19.32
CA SER A 635 -20.65 -7.94 -18.50
C SER A 635 -20.10 -7.56 -17.13
N VAL A 636 -20.25 -6.28 -16.79
CA VAL A 636 -19.90 -5.72 -15.48
C VAL A 636 -21.15 -5.21 -14.80
N PHE A 637 -21.46 -5.73 -13.61
CA PHE A 637 -22.64 -5.34 -12.84
C PHE A 637 -22.24 -4.53 -11.62
N ILE A 638 -22.68 -3.27 -11.57
CA ILE A 638 -22.43 -2.30 -10.50
C ILE A 638 -23.71 -2.16 -9.68
N THR A 639 -23.76 -2.90 -8.58
CA THR A 639 -24.95 -2.98 -7.70
C THR A 639 -25.32 -1.67 -7.03
N LYS A 640 -24.34 -0.83 -6.70
CA LYS A 640 -24.53 0.47 -6.07
C LYS A 640 -23.31 1.36 -6.32
N LEU A 641 -23.48 2.69 -6.27
CA LEU A 641 -22.34 3.61 -6.40
C LEU A 641 -21.29 3.35 -5.30
N PRO A 642 -19.98 3.28 -5.65
CA PRO A 642 -18.89 2.93 -4.74
C PRO A 642 -18.47 4.09 -3.83
N PHE A 643 -19.40 4.59 -3.02
CA PHE A 643 -19.08 5.49 -1.93
C PHE A 643 -18.18 4.79 -0.91
N ALA A 644 -17.19 5.51 -0.40
CA ALA A 644 -16.36 4.99 0.69
C ALA A 644 -17.26 4.68 1.90
N PRO A 645 -17.00 3.60 2.65
CA PRO A 645 -17.69 3.39 3.91
C PRO A 645 -17.47 4.61 4.82
N PRO A 646 -18.51 5.05 5.54
CA PRO A 646 -18.45 6.26 6.37
C PRO A 646 -17.57 6.11 7.62
N ASP A 647 -17.02 4.92 7.84
CA ASP A 647 -16.38 4.52 9.10
C ASP A 647 -14.84 4.56 9.05
N ASP A 648 -14.23 5.30 8.13
CA ASP A 648 -12.77 5.57 8.15
C ASP A 648 -12.47 6.83 8.99
N PRO A 649 -11.73 6.73 10.11
CA PRO A 649 -11.47 7.87 11.00
C PRO A 649 -10.66 8.99 10.33
N VAL A 650 -9.81 8.66 9.36
CA VAL A 650 -9.03 9.67 8.63
C VAL A 650 -9.93 10.43 7.68
N ALA A 651 -10.78 9.73 6.92
CA ALA A 651 -11.80 10.35 6.07
C ALA A 651 -12.80 11.21 6.87
N GLU A 652 -13.22 10.75 8.06
CA GLU A 652 -14.08 11.52 8.97
C GLU A 652 -13.40 12.82 9.43
N ALA A 653 -12.16 12.74 9.91
CA ALA A 653 -11.39 13.91 10.36
C ALA A 653 -11.18 14.89 9.21
N ARG A 654 -10.91 14.39 8.01
CA ARG A 654 -10.76 15.19 6.80
C ARG A 654 -12.05 15.92 6.41
N ALA A 655 -13.18 15.21 6.45
CA ALA A 655 -14.48 15.80 6.16
C ALA A 655 -14.86 16.85 7.21
N GLU A 656 -14.55 16.62 8.48
CA GLU A 656 -14.77 17.59 9.55
C GLU A 656 -13.92 18.85 9.37
N TRP A 657 -12.63 18.69 9.05
CA TRP A 657 -11.75 19.83 8.76
C TRP A 657 -12.26 20.66 7.57
N LEU A 658 -12.61 20.02 6.45
CA LEU A 658 -13.16 20.76 5.29
C LEU A 658 -14.40 21.59 5.64
N ARG A 659 -15.32 21.05 6.44
CA ARG A 659 -16.50 21.80 6.91
C ARG A 659 -16.11 23.01 7.76
N SER A 660 -15.10 22.86 8.63
CA SER A 660 -14.62 23.94 9.50
C SER A 660 -14.04 25.13 8.73
N VAL A 661 -13.52 24.91 7.52
CA VAL A 661 -13.02 25.96 6.61
C VAL A 661 -14.04 26.38 5.54
N GLY A 662 -15.33 26.05 5.73
CA GLY A 662 -16.43 26.46 4.85
C GLY A 662 -16.51 25.70 3.52
N ARG A 663 -15.86 24.54 3.40
CA ARG A 663 -15.81 23.72 2.19
C ARG A 663 -16.72 22.49 2.31
N ASP A 664 -17.21 21.97 1.18
CA ASP A 664 -18.09 20.81 1.13
C ASP A 664 -17.30 19.50 0.90
N PRO A 665 -17.18 18.61 1.91
CA PRO A 665 -16.49 17.33 1.75
C PRO A 665 -17.14 16.40 0.73
N PHE A 666 -18.46 16.50 0.55
CA PHE A 666 -19.16 15.62 -0.36
C PHE A 666 -18.72 15.89 -1.81
N SER A 667 -18.76 17.14 -2.23
CA SER A 667 -18.37 17.56 -3.58
C SER A 667 -16.86 17.48 -3.85
N GLU A 668 -16.03 17.67 -2.82
CA GLU A 668 -14.57 17.74 -2.99
C GLU A 668 -13.82 16.43 -2.71
N LEU A 669 -14.36 15.53 -1.88
CA LEU A 669 -13.71 14.25 -1.54
C LEU A 669 -14.53 13.06 -2.01
N VAL A 670 -15.79 13.01 -1.60
CA VAL A 670 -16.63 11.83 -1.79
C VAL A 670 -16.94 11.62 -3.27
N VAL A 671 -17.44 12.65 -3.96
CA VAL A 671 -17.77 12.57 -5.39
C VAL A 671 -16.54 12.26 -6.23
N PRO A 672 -15.40 12.95 -6.10
CA PRO A 672 -14.23 12.64 -6.91
C PRO A 672 -13.63 11.26 -6.67
N ALA A 673 -13.56 10.80 -5.42
CA ALA A 673 -13.07 9.46 -5.10
C ALA A 673 -14.01 8.37 -5.64
N THR A 674 -15.32 8.59 -5.58
CA THR A 674 -16.31 7.68 -6.17
C THR A 674 -16.23 7.67 -7.70
N ALA A 675 -15.97 8.82 -8.35
CA ALA A 675 -15.78 8.87 -9.80
C ALA A 675 -14.59 8.02 -10.23
N LEU A 676 -13.47 8.12 -9.51
CA LEU A 676 -12.25 7.35 -9.78
C LEU A 676 -12.52 5.84 -9.71
N ARG A 677 -13.13 5.37 -8.62
CA ARG A 677 -13.49 3.95 -8.45
C ARG A 677 -14.47 3.48 -9.52
N LEU A 678 -15.47 4.29 -9.84
CA LEU A 678 -16.44 3.96 -10.87
C LEU A 678 -15.77 3.82 -12.25
N ALA A 679 -14.84 4.71 -12.60
CA ALA A 679 -14.05 4.63 -13.82
C ALA A 679 -13.15 3.38 -13.84
N GLN A 680 -12.55 3.01 -12.71
CA GLN A 680 -11.76 1.78 -12.59
C GLN A 680 -12.61 0.52 -12.79
N TRP A 681 -13.83 0.50 -12.26
CA TRP A 681 -14.78 -0.60 -12.43
C TRP A 681 -15.25 -0.71 -13.88
N ALA A 682 -15.69 0.40 -14.47
CA ALA A 682 -16.13 0.47 -15.85
C ALA A 682 -15.00 0.13 -16.84
N GLY A 683 -13.77 0.57 -16.56
CA GLY A 683 -12.58 0.26 -17.34
C GLY A 683 -12.16 -1.20 -17.33
N ARG A 684 -12.82 -2.09 -16.55
CA ARG A 684 -12.62 -3.55 -16.65
C ARG A 684 -13.31 -4.15 -17.87
N ALA A 685 -14.36 -3.48 -18.37
CA ALA A 685 -15.20 -3.97 -19.45
C ALA A 685 -14.47 -4.05 -20.81
N ILE A 686 -13.57 -3.10 -21.10
CA ILE A 686 -12.86 -3.02 -22.39
C ILE A 686 -11.35 -3.02 -22.17
N ARG A 687 -10.68 -4.03 -22.73
CA ARG A 687 -9.23 -4.31 -22.63
C ARG A 687 -8.56 -4.46 -23.99
N SER A 688 -9.31 -4.78 -25.02
CA SER A 688 -8.84 -4.91 -26.41
C SER A 688 -9.73 -4.12 -27.39
N GLU A 689 -9.26 -3.95 -28.63
CA GLU A 689 -9.98 -3.27 -29.72
C GLU A 689 -11.19 -4.10 -30.23
N GLU A 690 -11.25 -5.39 -29.89
CA GLU A 690 -12.30 -6.32 -30.31
C GLU A 690 -13.32 -6.58 -29.19
N ASP A 691 -13.03 -6.13 -27.96
CA ASP A 691 -13.90 -6.36 -26.81
C ASP A 691 -15.26 -5.68 -27.03
N GLN A 692 -16.31 -6.38 -26.61
CA GLN A 692 -17.68 -5.89 -26.57
C GLN A 692 -18.21 -6.08 -25.16
N ALA A 693 -18.76 -5.04 -24.54
CA ALA A 693 -19.15 -5.14 -23.13
C ALA A 693 -20.39 -4.33 -22.73
N HIS A 694 -21.12 -4.89 -21.76
CA HIS A 694 -22.28 -4.26 -21.15
C HIS A 694 -21.97 -3.93 -19.68
N ILE A 695 -22.20 -2.69 -19.29
CA ILE A 695 -21.98 -2.22 -17.92
C ILE A 695 -23.34 -1.85 -17.35
N TYR A 696 -23.80 -2.57 -16.33
CA TYR A 696 -25.08 -2.33 -15.68
C TYR A 696 -24.86 -1.55 -14.39
N CYS A 697 -25.59 -0.46 -14.18
CA CYS A 697 -25.61 0.23 -12.90
C CYS A 697 -27.05 0.32 -12.39
N TYR A 698 -27.31 -0.24 -11.21
CA TYR A 698 -28.64 -0.28 -10.59
C TYR A 698 -28.94 0.93 -9.68
N ASP A 699 -28.01 1.88 -9.57
CA ASP A 699 -28.17 3.03 -8.71
C ASP A 699 -28.73 4.23 -9.49
N LYS A 700 -30.04 4.48 -9.35
CA LYS A 700 -30.74 5.59 -10.02
C LYS A 700 -30.10 6.96 -9.82
N ARG A 701 -29.30 7.13 -8.76
CA ARG A 701 -28.63 8.41 -8.45
C ARG A 701 -27.58 8.77 -9.50
N LEU A 702 -26.99 7.79 -10.18
CA LEU A 702 -26.04 8.04 -11.27
C LEU A 702 -26.70 8.83 -12.41
N ALA A 703 -27.95 8.49 -12.75
CA ALA A 703 -28.71 9.18 -13.80
C ALA A 703 -29.40 10.46 -13.31
N ARG A 704 -29.97 10.44 -12.09
CA ARG A 704 -30.93 11.47 -11.63
C ARG A 704 -30.34 12.62 -10.81
N THR A 705 -29.09 12.53 -10.35
CA THR A 705 -28.49 13.57 -9.49
C THR A 705 -27.46 14.42 -10.23
N SER A 706 -27.25 15.67 -9.78
CA SER A 706 -26.24 16.56 -10.35
C SER A 706 -24.81 16.00 -10.21
N TYR A 707 -24.50 15.39 -9.06
CA TYR A 707 -23.22 14.71 -8.89
C TYR A 707 -23.14 13.44 -9.76
N GLY A 708 -24.24 12.71 -9.97
CA GLY A 708 -24.30 11.57 -10.87
C GLY A 708 -23.90 11.94 -12.30
N GLN A 709 -24.39 13.08 -12.80
CA GLN A 709 -23.96 13.63 -14.09
C GLN A 709 -22.46 13.97 -14.13
N ARG A 710 -21.87 14.43 -13.00
CA ARG A 710 -20.41 14.60 -12.89
C ARG A 710 -19.66 13.27 -12.90
N LEU A 711 -20.19 12.23 -12.26
CA LEU A 711 -19.62 10.88 -12.28
C LEU A 711 -19.62 10.31 -13.71
N LEU A 712 -20.74 10.46 -14.44
CA LEU A 712 -20.87 10.02 -15.83
C LEU A 712 -19.84 10.69 -16.75
N LYS A 713 -19.57 11.99 -16.56
CA LYS A 713 -18.51 12.70 -17.31
C LYS A 713 -17.11 12.16 -17.07
N GLY A 714 -16.87 11.50 -15.93
CA GLY A 714 -15.59 10.86 -15.62
C GLY A 714 -15.45 9.44 -16.16
N LEU A 715 -16.50 8.87 -16.74
CA LEU A 715 -16.44 7.56 -17.37
C LEU A 715 -16.01 7.68 -18.84
N PRO A 716 -15.42 6.61 -19.42
CA PRO A 716 -15.30 6.50 -20.86
C PRO A 716 -16.65 6.72 -21.56
N PRO A 717 -16.66 7.26 -22.79
CA PRO A 717 -17.88 7.66 -23.50
C PRO A 717 -18.64 6.45 -24.08
N PHE A 718 -19.11 5.56 -23.22
CA PHE A 718 -19.97 4.43 -23.59
C PHE A 718 -21.31 4.90 -24.16
N ALA A 719 -21.91 4.09 -25.04
CA ALA A 719 -23.30 4.27 -25.42
C ALA A 719 -24.18 4.15 -24.16
N GLN A 720 -25.17 5.03 -23.98
CA GLN A 720 -26.00 5.02 -22.77
C GLN A 720 -27.40 4.49 -23.09
N GLU A 721 -27.83 3.49 -22.33
CA GLU A 721 -29.20 2.98 -22.34
C GLU A 721 -29.82 3.24 -20.98
N ARG A 722 -31.05 3.78 -20.94
CA ARG A 722 -31.80 3.96 -19.70
C ARG A 722 -32.93 2.96 -19.63
N ARG A 723 -32.97 2.21 -18.53
CA ARG A 723 -33.99 1.20 -18.26
C ARG A 723 -34.63 1.51 -16.92
N THR A 724 -35.90 1.89 -16.91
CA THR A 724 -36.68 1.91 -15.66
C THR A 724 -37.07 0.47 -15.35
N LEU A 725 -36.70 -0.04 -14.17
CA LEU A 725 -37.15 -1.37 -13.74
C LEU A 725 -38.68 -1.32 -13.63
N GLN A 726 -39.40 -2.40 -13.95
CA GLN A 726 -40.86 -2.44 -13.74
C GLN A 726 -41.11 -2.85 -12.29
N GLY A 727 -41.91 -2.08 -11.57
CA GLY A 727 -42.32 -2.43 -10.21
C GLY A 727 -43.28 -3.61 -10.28
N GLN A 728 -43.06 -4.63 -9.45
CA GLN A 728 -44.07 -5.67 -9.22
C GLN A 728 -45.29 -5.08 -8.51
#